data_AF-A0A7W1YI46-F1
#
_entry.id   AF-A0A7W1YI46-F1
#
_cell.length_a   1.000
_cell.length_b   1.000
_cell.length_c   1.000
_cell.angle_alpha   90.00
_cell.angle_beta   90.00
_cell.angle_gamma   90.00
#
_symmetry.space_group_name_H-M   'P 1'
#
loop_
_entity.id
_entity.type
_entity.pdbx_description
1 polymer ?
#
loop_
_entity_poly.entity_id
_entity_poly.type
_entity_poly.pdbx_seq_one_letter_code
_entity_poly.pdbx_strand_id
1 'polypeptide(L)'
;MRCLLLIALAGVVAASEPLTVTSTAWSFTAAEGWGVWWPDDAKPKPFTVEQLADGLRLTLAPGNDEVRLNLWSERFKTRDLLGDPQAVLLDVEQVSGQAVIGLDLFDSQQEGLHFADRQLAAGRQTLTWAMSEAPQHSWGEHRNMHPDPPLGLWGLSIGRAAMTTPTVLVLHAGQRREQRHAAELVTVTLDTGSPIHLLAPGGKPVLVLANRSPVAAPVALAVSDEDWAGTMHSAKAEVTVPANGQLRWTLPDAPTTRGIHWIECALADAGDATARVSERLPYALLDAPVARPKEDGFLFGVVGGIPNPGPGCEAWLDNALDTVRWLGLRRIRTGVNWEYVEDAPGKWNEAHLDWFSKGVDRFAAIGTRIQFLLCYCTRYAAAADKQQAADHLQWMFSPPDLEAWRRYVAKMVARYGDRVKLWEAWNESDIEFWRGTIEQYEQLLHVTHDEVKRGDPTRLVMNSGFAFAWPRNGNHTAEVHYRVAKESRADYDILAYHLHNAFPEYRYILEGWLADVRKGAGDPPLLFNECAVNLDVYGERGQAEQLPKKLMFAWSQRALGYFWYNLTGGLRRPVPGHDANWGLMTEDFHPRAVFCSYHTLMGLLADATCGGRLPTARERYAVRFDTPQGQVVGAWDEEERKASEPLVLAVGPHARCTAVDLMGVRHPLASDGGICLMEVGHTPAYVLIAGADAPVTVQPPLVHLDGGITAVPGRSATLRLALADPLAQPATLRLDWTLPAGFGPIAAQSVELAPGAARSIDVALPVAGGRPVRLGEIAICTLRVAIAGTGHAAAVAVPVQLIPVLPAGTFTRAADFVLAERSEITDLHANVPQREHRNWTGPGDLSAQVWIGRQGDRLALRAVVRDDKHVQGHPAGEAWQGDSLQVGLAVPGSRDFWEFTLARDGASGAALIANTAHPPGAADAAGQTALTTTRAGDLTTYEASWPLAALGLNAERLRAGLAVDLLVNDDDGEGRDGWIELAPGLGHEKEPGRFPVLSLE
;
A
#
# COMPACT_ATOMS: atom_id res chain seq x y z
N MET A 1 15.72 -3.06 -7.74
CA MET A 1 16.79 -2.35 -6.99
C MET A 1 17.63 -3.23 -6.06
N ARG A 2 17.11 -4.29 -5.40
CA ARG A 2 17.94 -5.25 -4.62
C ARG A 2 19.19 -5.73 -5.36
N CYS A 3 19.09 -5.97 -6.68
CA CYS A 3 20.23 -6.42 -7.47
C CYS A 3 21.41 -5.44 -7.48
N LEU A 4 21.20 -4.11 -7.45
CA LEU A 4 22.31 -3.14 -7.54
C LEU A 4 23.10 -3.00 -6.23
N LEU A 5 22.44 -3.10 -5.05
CA LEU A 5 23.13 -3.06 -3.75
C LEU A 5 23.88 -4.38 -3.47
N LEU A 6 23.28 -5.52 -3.83
CA LEU A 6 23.94 -6.84 -3.72
C LEU A 6 25.14 -6.95 -4.66
N ILE A 7 25.07 -6.36 -5.86
CA ILE A 7 26.23 -6.23 -6.77
C ILE A 7 27.30 -5.31 -6.16
N ALA A 8 26.92 -4.30 -5.38
CA ALA A 8 27.90 -3.38 -4.79
C ALA A 8 28.76 -4.03 -3.70
N LEU A 9 28.28 -5.03 -2.96
CA LEU A 9 29.10 -5.77 -2.00
C LEU A 9 30.00 -6.84 -2.67
N ALA A 10 29.79 -7.15 -3.95
CA ALA A 10 30.48 -8.23 -4.64
C ALA A 10 31.98 -7.94 -4.90
N GLY A 11 32.83 -8.41 -3.99
CA GLY A 11 34.20 -8.84 -4.28
C GLY A 11 34.31 -10.34 -4.00
N VAL A 12 35.23 -11.05 -4.67
CA VAL A 12 35.55 -12.44 -4.30
C VAL A 12 36.25 -12.39 -2.94
N VAL A 13 35.47 -12.52 -1.87
CA VAL A 13 35.98 -12.64 -0.50
C VAL A 13 35.40 -13.92 0.09
N ALA A 14 36.22 -14.63 0.88
CA ALA A 14 35.78 -15.85 1.54
C ALA A 14 34.66 -15.54 2.53
N ALA A 15 33.64 -16.40 2.63
CA ALA A 15 32.58 -16.26 3.62
C ALA A 15 33.20 -16.22 5.03
N SER A 16 32.78 -15.26 5.86
CA SER A 16 33.19 -15.18 7.25
C SER A 16 32.66 -16.38 8.04
N GLU A 17 33.45 -16.90 8.98
CA GLU A 17 32.97 -17.89 9.93
C GLU A 17 32.00 -17.22 10.92
N PRO A 18 30.87 -17.86 11.27
CA PRO A 18 29.93 -17.33 12.24
C PRO A 18 30.57 -17.22 13.64
N LEU A 19 30.04 -16.30 14.45
CA LEU A 19 30.49 -16.08 15.82
C LEU A 19 29.78 -17.02 16.79
N THR A 20 30.53 -17.55 17.75
CA THR A 20 29.96 -18.28 18.89
C THR A 20 29.39 -17.30 19.89
N VAL A 21 28.06 -17.29 20.04
CA VAL A 21 27.35 -16.43 21.00
C VAL A 21 26.82 -17.30 22.13
N THR A 22 27.15 -16.93 23.37
CA THR A 22 26.55 -17.54 24.57
C THR A 22 25.68 -16.51 25.27
N SER A 23 24.37 -16.72 25.31
CA SER A 23 23.39 -15.80 25.89
C SER A 23 22.62 -16.47 27.02
N THR A 24 22.15 -15.69 27.99
CA THR A 24 21.33 -16.20 29.09
C THR A 24 19.92 -16.45 28.58
N ALA A 25 19.46 -17.71 28.67
CA ALA A 25 18.13 -18.11 28.23
C ALA A 25 17.12 -18.08 29.40
N TRP A 26 17.58 -18.42 30.60
CA TRP A 26 16.81 -18.31 31.84
C TRP A 26 17.72 -18.05 33.04
N SER A 27 17.15 -17.56 34.12
CA SER A 27 17.84 -17.40 35.42
C SER A 27 17.21 -18.33 36.46
N PHE A 28 17.52 -18.14 37.74
CA PHE A 28 16.79 -18.79 38.82
C PHE A 28 16.21 -17.75 39.77
N THR A 29 15.71 -16.64 39.23
CA THR A 29 15.10 -15.56 40.01
C THR A 29 13.65 -15.88 40.40
N ALA A 30 13.16 -15.23 41.46
CA ALA A 30 11.79 -15.42 41.93
C ALA A 30 10.71 -15.16 40.87
N ALA A 31 10.97 -14.22 39.94
CA ALA A 31 10.05 -13.84 38.86
C ALA A 31 9.86 -14.94 37.79
N GLU A 32 10.69 -15.97 37.81
CA GLU A 32 10.63 -17.08 36.87
C GLU A 32 9.91 -18.31 37.43
N GLY A 33 9.54 -18.31 38.72
CA GLY A 33 8.58 -19.26 39.28
C GLY A 33 9.04 -20.73 39.30
N TRP A 34 10.32 -20.98 39.57
CA TRP A 34 10.89 -22.33 39.64
C TRP A 34 10.27 -23.16 40.77
N GLY A 35 9.81 -24.36 40.43
CA GLY A 35 9.26 -25.36 41.34
C GLY A 35 10.01 -26.69 41.26
N VAL A 36 9.82 -27.54 42.27
CA VAL A 36 10.32 -28.91 42.29
C VAL A 36 9.15 -29.87 42.16
N TRP A 37 9.19 -30.73 41.15
CA TRP A 37 8.32 -31.89 41.06
C TRP A 37 8.94 -33.06 41.83
N TRP A 38 8.14 -33.67 42.70
CA TRP A 38 8.51 -34.80 43.55
C TRP A 38 7.53 -35.96 43.31
N PRO A 39 8.00 -37.16 42.92
CA PRO A 39 7.13 -38.24 42.45
C PRO A 39 6.29 -38.92 43.54
N ASP A 40 6.56 -38.68 44.82
CA ASP A 40 5.96 -39.44 45.93
C ASP A 40 5.58 -38.51 47.09
N ASP A 41 4.43 -37.85 46.96
CA ASP A 41 3.89 -36.91 47.97
C ASP A 41 3.62 -37.56 49.34
N ALA A 42 3.59 -38.89 49.42
CA ALA A 42 3.44 -39.62 50.68
C ALA A 42 4.74 -39.73 51.49
N LYS A 43 5.90 -39.45 50.87
CA LYS A 43 7.20 -39.43 51.56
C LYS A 43 7.59 -38.02 52.00
N PRO A 44 8.31 -37.87 53.13
CA PRO A 44 8.91 -36.60 53.51
C PRO A 44 9.77 -36.08 52.35
N LYS A 45 9.55 -34.82 51.95
CA LYS A 45 10.32 -34.19 50.88
C LYS A 45 11.79 -34.17 51.30
N PRO A 46 12.69 -34.88 50.61
CA PRO A 46 14.09 -34.97 51.00
C PRO A 46 14.86 -33.72 50.53
N PHE A 47 14.19 -32.58 50.39
CA PHE A 47 14.77 -31.35 49.85
C PHE A 47 14.16 -30.09 50.45
N THR A 48 14.94 -29.02 50.44
CA THR A 48 14.47 -27.64 50.66
C THR A 48 14.99 -26.74 49.54
N VAL A 49 14.20 -25.73 49.20
CA VAL A 49 14.55 -24.72 48.19
C VAL A 49 14.53 -23.36 48.86
N GLU A 50 15.61 -22.60 48.68
CA GLU A 50 15.76 -21.23 49.16
C GLU A 50 16.07 -20.33 47.96
N GLN A 51 15.25 -19.30 47.77
CA GLN A 51 15.45 -18.31 46.73
C GLN A 51 16.56 -17.33 47.16
N LEU A 52 17.59 -17.20 46.32
CA LEU A 52 18.67 -16.22 46.52
C LEU A 52 18.48 -15.00 45.61
N ALA A 53 19.31 -13.97 45.81
CA ALA A 53 19.31 -12.76 44.99
C ALA A 53 19.77 -13.03 43.55
N ASP A 54 20.71 -13.96 43.35
CA ASP A 54 21.37 -14.29 42.09
C ASP A 54 21.29 -15.79 41.75
N GLY A 55 20.28 -16.49 42.28
CA GLY A 55 20.07 -17.90 42.00
C GLY A 55 19.07 -18.60 42.92
N LEU A 56 19.08 -19.92 42.90
CA LEU A 56 18.24 -20.80 43.72
C LEU A 56 19.13 -21.82 44.43
N ARG A 57 19.03 -21.89 45.76
CA ARG A 57 19.70 -22.90 46.57
C ARG A 57 18.79 -24.10 46.78
N LEU A 58 19.24 -25.27 46.34
CA LEU A 58 18.58 -26.55 46.58
C LEU A 58 19.41 -27.36 47.58
N THR A 59 18.82 -27.74 48.70
CA THR A 59 19.45 -28.64 49.68
C THR A 59 18.74 -29.98 49.67
N LEU A 60 19.46 -31.05 49.38
CA LEU A 60 18.99 -32.44 49.46
C LEU A 60 19.47 -33.07 50.77
N ALA A 61 18.53 -33.63 51.54
CA ALA A 61 18.80 -34.28 52.82
C ALA A 61 19.69 -35.54 52.64
N PRO A 62 20.54 -35.87 53.63
CA PRO A 62 21.29 -37.13 53.63
C PRO A 62 20.34 -38.32 53.73
N GLY A 63 20.74 -39.46 53.17
CA GLY A 63 19.92 -40.68 53.17
C GLY A 63 20.58 -41.83 52.41
N ASN A 64 20.18 -43.04 52.78
CA ASN A 64 20.70 -44.30 52.22
C ASN A 64 20.10 -44.66 50.86
N ASP A 65 19.00 -44.02 50.46
CA ASP A 65 18.37 -44.20 49.17
C ASP A 65 18.85 -43.14 48.18
N GLU A 66 18.84 -43.48 46.89
CA GLU A 66 19.01 -42.50 45.82
C GLU A 66 17.77 -41.58 45.75
N VAL A 67 18.00 -40.28 45.52
CA VAL A 67 16.93 -39.28 45.39
C VAL A 67 17.02 -38.67 44.00
N ARG A 68 15.91 -38.65 43.27
CA ARG A 68 15.79 -37.96 41.98
C ARG A 68 14.56 -37.06 41.99
N LEU A 69 14.73 -35.81 41.57
CA LEU A 69 13.66 -34.80 41.48
C LEU A 69 13.82 -33.98 40.20
N ASN A 70 12.76 -33.31 39.77
CA ASN A 70 12.83 -32.43 38.59
C ASN A 70 12.53 -30.99 38.99
N LEU A 71 13.44 -30.07 38.66
CA LEU A 71 13.20 -28.63 38.71
C LEU A 71 12.55 -28.18 37.41
N TRP A 72 11.52 -27.35 37.51
CA TRP A 72 10.75 -26.91 36.35
C TRP A 72 10.09 -25.55 36.58
N SER A 73 9.65 -24.89 35.50
CA SER A 73 8.82 -23.68 35.56
C SER A 73 7.79 -23.70 34.42
N GLU A 74 6.52 -23.39 34.71
CA GLU A 74 5.48 -23.28 33.68
C GLU A 74 5.84 -22.21 32.64
N ARG A 75 6.57 -21.16 33.05
CA ARG A 75 6.97 -20.06 32.16
C ARG A 75 7.82 -20.53 30.98
N PHE A 76 8.60 -21.58 31.18
CA PHE A 76 9.61 -22.05 30.23
C PHE A 76 9.20 -23.27 29.43
N LYS A 77 7.99 -23.81 29.68
CA LYS A 77 7.36 -24.86 28.87
C LYS A 77 6.80 -24.31 27.55
N THR A 78 7.59 -23.50 26.85
CA THR A 78 7.31 -22.93 25.54
C THR A 78 8.37 -23.40 24.56
N ARG A 79 7.99 -23.75 23.32
CA ARG A 79 8.90 -24.37 22.34
C ARG A 79 9.99 -23.43 21.80
N ASP A 80 9.80 -22.11 21.90
CA ASP A 80 10.71 -21.13 21.28
C ASP A 80 11.78 -20.57 22.22
N LEU A 81 11.86 -21.06 23.46
CA LEU A 81 12.76 -20.48 24.46
C LEU A 81 14.23 -20.53 24.04
N LEU A 82 14.69 -21.69 23.57
CA LEU A 82 16.10 -21.90 23.20
C LEU A 82 16.36 -21.78 21.70
N GLY A 83 15.35 -21.92 20.85
CA GLY A 83 15.50 -21.86 19.39
C GLY A 83 16.34 -23.04 18.89
N ASP A 84 17.40 -22.76 18.13
CA ASP A 84 18.33 -23.75 17.57
C ASP A 84 19.75 -23.61 18.19
N PRO A 85 19.95 -24.05 19.45
CA PRO A 85 21.25 -23.96 20.10
C PRO A 85 22.19 -25.07 19.64
N GLN A 86 23.49 -24.77 19.52
CA GLN A 86 24.52 -25.80 19.44
C GLN A 86 24.75 -26.50 20.78
N ALA A 87 24.57 -25.76 21.88
CA ALA A 87 24.68 -26.31 23.21
C ALA A 87 23.83 -25.55 24.23
N VAL A 88 23.37 -26.26 25.24
CA VAL A 88 22.75 -25.69 26.44
C VAL A 88 23.74 -25.78 27.59
N LEU A 89 23.85 -24.71 28.36
CA LEU A 89 24.77 -24.62 29.49
C LEU A 89 24.03 -24.26 30.77
N LEU A 90 24.54 -24.76 31.89
CA LEU A 90 23.99 -24.46 33.22
C LEU A 90 25.12 -24.05 34.17
N ASP A 91 25.05 -22.83 34.68
CA ASP A 91 25.94 -22.34 35.74
C ASP A 91 25.39 -22.77 37.11
N VAL A 92 26.19 -23.58 37.81
CA VAL A 92 25.79 -24.25 39.04
C VAL A 92 26.98 -24.39 39.99
N GLU A 93 26.73 -24.25 41.28
CA GLU A 93 27.71 -24.46 42.35
C GLU A 93 27.30 -25.63 43.24
N GLN A 94 28.21 -26.58 43.42
CA GLN A 94 28.07 -27.64 44.41
C GLN A 94 28.79 -27.22 45.69
N VAL A 95 28.03 -26.79 46.68
CA VAL A 95 28.53 -26.32 47.98
C VAL A 95 28.94 -27.49 48.87
N SER A 96 28.16 -28.58 48.86
CA SER A 96 28.48 -29.81 49.60
C SER A 96 27.81 -31.03 48.96
N GLY A 97 28.28 -32.22 49.34
CA GLY A 97 27.67 -33.50 48.96
C GLY A 97 28.09 -33.99 47.57
N GLN A 98 27.23 -34.75 46.88
CA GLN A 98 27.42 -35.22 45.50
C GLN A 98 26.08 -35.30 44.77
N ALA A 99 26.01 -34.73 43.56
CA ALA A 99 24.80 -34.80 42.72
C ALA A 99 25.16 -34.90 41.24
N VAL A 100 24.18 -35.35 40.46
CA VAL A 100 24.14 -35.29 39.01
C VAL A 100 23.00 -34.41 38.56
N ILE A 101 23.15 -33.75 37.40
CA ILE A 101 22.08 -32.99 36.76
C ILE A 101 21.91 -33.47 35.32
N GLY A 102 20.69 -33.81 34.93
CA GLY A 102 20.25 -34.07 33.56
C GLY A 102 19.43 -32.91 33.01
N LEU A 103 19.41 -32.77 31.69
CA LEU A 103 18.69 -31.71 30.98
C LEU A 103 17.50 -32.31 30.22
N ASP A 104 16.30 -31.81 30.51
CA ASP A 104 15.07 -32.21 29.84
C ASP A 104 14.61 -31.09 28.91
N LEU A 105 14.56 -31.38 27.61
CA LEU A 105 14.08 -30.46 26.57
C LEU A 105 12.79 -30.98 25.93
N PHE A 106 12.09 -30.10 25.24
CA PHE A 106 10.95 -30.46 24.39
C PHE A 106 11.10 -29.79 23.03
N ASP A 107 10.84 -30.52 21.95
CA ASP A 107 11.13 -30.06 20.59
C ASP A 107 9.88 -29.68 19.79
N SER A 108 10.09 -29.32 18.52
CA SER A 108 9.03 -28.88 17.62
C SER A 108 8.03 -29.99 17.24
N GLN A 109 8.45 -31.26 17.27
CA GLN A 109 7.65 -32.44 16.91
C GLN A 109 6.87 -33.04 18.08
N GLN A 110 6.86 -32.34 19.22
CA GLN A 110 6.24 -32.82 20.46
C GLN A 110 6.98 -33.98 21.14
N GLU A 111 8.27 -34.12 20.89
CA GLU A 111 9.13 -35.08 21.57
C GLU A 111 9.82 -34.42 22.77
N GLY A 112 9.74 -35.09 23.92
CA GLY A 112 10.53 -34.75 25.10
C GLY A 112 11.83 -35.53 25.10
N LEU A 113 12.95 -34.85 25.36
CA LEU A 113 14.30 -35.38 25.23
C LEU A 113 15.06 -35.22 26.55
N HIS A 114 15.56 -36.33 27.08
CA HIS A 114 16.43 -36.31 28.25
C HIS A 114 17.88 -36.51 27.82
N PHE A 115 18.72 -35.51 28.08
CA PHE A 115 20.15 -35.59 27.85
C PHE A 115 20.88 -36.14 29.07
N ALA A 116 22.03 -36.76 28.80
CA ALA A 116 22.79 -37.49 29.81
C ALA A 116 23.09 -36.67 31.08
N ASP A 117 22.83 -37.30 32.23
CA ASP A 117 23.17 -36.81 33.56
C ASP A 117 24.68 -36.46 33.64
N ARG A 118 24.99 -35.24 34.11
CA ARG A 118 26.35 -34.74 34.34
C ARG A 118 26.69 -34.77 35.82
N GLN A 119 27.79 -35.41 36.17
CA GLN A 119 28.33 -35.41 37.53
C GLN A 119 28.86 -34.02 37.88
N LEU A 120 28.41 -33.49 39.02
CA LEU A 120 28.93 -32.22 39.54
C LEU A 120 30.28 -32.41 40.24
N ALA A 121 31.21 -31.48 40.00
CA ALA A 121 32.41 -31.28 40.80
C ALA A 121 32.18 -30.25 41.91
N ALA A 122 32.99 -30.31 42.98
CA ALA A 122 32.89 -29.36 44.09
C ALA A 122 33.20 -27.92 43.64
N GLY A 123 32.42 -26.94 44.12
CA GLY A 123 32.53 -25.53 43.75
C GLY A 123 31.65 -25.14 42.55
N ARG A 124 31.83 -23.90 42.05
CA ARG A 124 31.09 -23.34 40.91
C ARG A 124 31.65 -23.83 39.58
N GLN A 125 30.77 -24.27 38.69
CA GLN A 125 31.10 -24.83 37.39
C GLN A 125 29.99 -24.57 36.37
N THR A 126 30.30 -24.79 35.09
CA THR A 126 29.31 -24.73 34.00
C THR A 126 29.17 -26.11 33.37
N LEU A 127 27.97 -26.68 33.45
CA LEU A 127 27.64 -27.90 32.73
C LEU A 127 27.32 -27.56 31.27
N THR A 128 27.60 -28.48 30.36
CA THR A 128 27.32 -28.31 28.93
C THR A 128 26.74 -29.60 28.34
N TRP A 129 25.67 -29.43 27.58
CA TRP A 129 25.07 -30.45 26.71
C TRP A 129 25.14 -29.94 25.29
N ALA A 130 25.92 -30.59 24.43
CA ALA A 130 25.91 -30.27 23.00
C ALA A 130 24.70 -30.92 22.35
N MET A 131 23.97 -30.19 21.49
CA MET A 131 22.80 -30.73 20.81
C MET A 131 23.15 -31.78 19.75
N SER A 132 24.43 -31.93 19.40
CA SER A 132 24.94 -33.06 18.61
C SER A 132 25.04 -34.37 19.40
N GLU A 133 24.92 -34.33 20.73
CA GLU A 133 24.91 -35.53 21.54
C GLU A 133 23.54 -36.23 21.44
N ALA A 134 23.55 -37.55 21.32
CA ALA A 134 22.31 -38.32 21.35
C ALA A 134 21.65 -38.23 22.74
N PRO A 135 20.35 -37.87 22.83
CA PRO A 135 19.55 -38.02 24.04
C PRO A 135 19.65 -39.45 24.59
N GLN A 136 19.54 -39.62 25.91
CA GLN A 136 19.55 -40.95 26.53
C GLN A 136 18.20 -41.67 26.42
N HIS A 137 17.12 -40.90 26.49
CA HIS A 137 15.76 -41.40 26.30
C HIS A 137 14.85 -40.27 25.83
N SER A 138 13.72 -40.64 25.24
CA SER A 138 12.68 -39.69 24.85
C SER A 138 11.27 -40.16 25.20
N TRP A 139 10.36 -39.20 25.33
CA TRP A 139 8.93 -39.41 25.62
C TRP A 139 8.06 -38.51 24.74
N GLY A 140 6.74 -38.68 24.81
CA GLY A 140 5.81 -37.93 23.97
C GLY A 140 5.56 -38.58 22.62
N GLU A 141 5.19 -37.75 21.64
CA GLU A 141 4.94 -38.15 20.25
C GLU A 141 6.27 -38.13 19.47
N HIS A 142 6.32 -38.80 18.31
CA HIS A 142 7.45 -38.71 17.37
C HIS A 142 8.87 -39.09 17.86
N ARG A 143 8.98 -39.85 18.97
CA ARG A 143 10.18 -40.42 19.65
C ARG A 143 11.37 -40.88 18.75
N ASN A 144 12.00 -39.96 18.04
CA ASN A 144 13.07 -40.18 17.08
C ASN A 144 14.46 -40.00 17.73
N MET A 145 14.51 -39.53 18.98
CA MET A 145 15.72 -39.20 19.74
C MET A 145 16.65 -38.22 19.03
N HIS A 146 16.08 -37.32 18.25
CA HIS A 146 16.77 -36.29 17.51
C HIS A 146 16.20 -34.93 17.93
N PRO A 147 17.02 -34.01 18.48
CA PRO A 147 16.54 -32.69 18.84
C PRO A 147 16.15 -31.91 17.59
N ASP A 148 14.85 -31.64 17.42
CA ASP A 148 14.29 -30.92 16.29
C ASP A 148 13.88 -29.48 16.68
N PRO A 149 14.73 -28.46 16.42
CA PRO A 149 14.44 -27.08 16.80
C PRO A 149 13.12 -26.53 16.22
N PRO A 150 12.51 -25.52 16.86
CA PRO A 150 12.97 -24.85 18.09
C PRO A 150 12.81 -25.72 19.35
N LEU A 151 13.76 -25.57 20.27
CA LEU A 151 13.80 -26.30 21.54
C LEU A 151 13.29 -25.45 22.71
N GLY A 152 12.43 -26.04 23.53
CA GLY A 152 11.97 -25.52 24.81
C GLY A 152 12.61 -26.24 26.00
N LEU A 153 12.61 -25.61 27.18
CA LEU A 153 13.08 -26.23 28.41
C LEU A 153 11.91 -26.93 29.12
N TRP A 154 12.01 -28.24 29.30
CA TRP A 154 11.03 -28.99 30.10
C TRP A 154 11.40 -28.97 31.59
N GLY A 155 12.68 -29.15 31.91
CA GLY A 155 13.17 -29.12 33.28
C GLY A 155 14.63 -29.55 33.43
N LEU A 156 15.06 -29.64 34.69
CA LEU A 156 16.36 -30.17 35.09
C LEU A 156 16.16 -31.33 36.06
N SER A 157 16.60 -32.52 35.68
CA SER A 157 16.58 -33.71 36.53
C SER A 157 17.78 -33.68 37.48
N ILE A 158 17.54 -33.64 38.79
CA ILE A 158 18.61 -33.63 39.80
C ILE A 158 18.61 -34.94 40.55
N GLY A 159 19.73 -35.66 40.47
CA GLY A 159 19.96 -36.91 41.17
C GLY A 159 21.00 -36.79 42.28
N ARG A 160 20.77 -37.46 43.41
CA ARG A 160 21.72 -37.63 44.52
C ARG A 160 21.81 -39.10 44.88
N ALA A 161 23.02 -39.67 44.84
CA ALA A 161 23.30 -41.02 45.33
C ALA A 161 23.22 -41.09 46.87
N ALA A 162 23.21 -42.31 47.43
CA ALA A 162 23.23 -42.53 48.88
C ALA A 162 24.41 -41.81 49.56
N MET A 163 24.13 -41.00 50.59
CA MET A 163 25.08 -40.04 51.17
C MET A 163 24.80 -39.83 52.66
N THR A 164 25.86 -39.66 53.46
CA THR A 164 25.77 -39.39 54.91
C THR A 164 25.75 -37.90 55.24
N THR A 165 25.98 -37.02 54.26
CA THR A 165 25.95 -35.56 54.39
C THR A 165 24.97 -34.94 53.40
N PRO A 166 24.35 -33.79 53.73
CA PRO A 166 23.46 -33.10 52.82
C PRO A 166 24.20 -32.63 51.56
N THR A 167 23.51 -32.71 50.42
CA THR A 167 23.99 -32.16 49.15
C THR A 167 23.37 -30.80 48.91
N VAL A 168 24.18 -29.75 48.82
CA VAL A 168 23.73 -28.38 48.66
C VAL A 168 24.21 -27.85 47.32
N LEU A 169 23.27 -27.41 46.50
CA LEU A 169 23.51 -26.84 45.17
C LEU A 169 23.01 -25.40 45.13
N VAL A 170 23.69 -24.54 44.39
CA VAL A 170 23.22 -23.21 44.02
C VAL A 170 23.18 -23.11 42.50
N LEU A 171 22.00 -22.85 41.95
CA LEU A 171 21.75 -22.73 40.51
C LEU A 171 21.65 -21.25 40.13
N HIS A 172 22.44 -20.79 39.16
CA HIS A 172 22.55 -19.37 38.84
C HIS A 172 21.80 -18.99 37.56
N ALA A 173 22.13 -19.64 36.43
CA ALA A 173 21.53 -19.34 35.14
C ALA A 173 21.68 -20.49 34.15
N GLY A 174 20.71 -20.60 33.24
CA GLY A 174 20.84 -21.40 32.04
C GLY A 174 21.15 -20.52 30.84
N GLN A 175 22.06 -20.99 30.01
CA GLN A 175 22.53 -20.29 28.84
C GLN A 175 22.37 -21.17 27.60
N ARG A 176 22.24 -20.53 26.45
CA ARG A 176 22.31 -21.19 25.16
C ARG A 176 23.54 -20.70 24.41
N ARG A 177 24.19 -21.60 23.70
CA ARG A 177 25.29 -21.31 22.80
C ARG A 177 24.86 -21.60 21.38
N GLU A 178 25.02 -20.62 20.50
CA GLU A 178 24.60 -20.64 19.10
C GLU A 178 25.71 -20.05 18.21
N GLN A 179 25.71 -20.42 16.92
CA GLN A 179 26.55 -19.76 15.92
C GLN A 179 25.69 -18.75 15.18
N ARG A 180 26.12 -17.49 15.18
CA ARG A 180 25.41 -16.42 14.48
C ARG A 180 26.39 -15.56 13.71
N HIS A 181 25.99 -15.13 12.52
CA HIS A 181 26.73 -14.12 11.78
C HIS A 181 26.72 -12.80 12.57
N ALA A 182 27.86 -12.09 12.56
CA ALA A 182 28.03 -10.84 13.29
C ALA A 182 26.97 -9.80 12.92
N ALA A 183 26.64 -9.71 11.64
CA ALA A 183 25.61 -8.81 11.12
C ALA A 183 24.23 -9.05 11.73
N GLU A 184 23.88 -10.31 12.01
CA GLU A 184 22.55 -10.65 12.56
C GLU A 184 22.40 -10.37 14.06
N LEU A 185 23.49 -10.00 14.73
CA LEU A 185 23.48 -9.53 16.12
C LEU A 185 23.12 -8.06 16.23
N VAL A 186 23.13 -7.35 15.09
CA VAL A 186 22.97 -5.90 15.02
C VAL A 186 21.58 -5.55 14.49
N THR A 187 20.88 -4.69 15.22
CA THR A 187 19.66 -4.03 14.76
C THR A 187 19.99 -2.62 14.28
N VAL A 188 19.30 -2.13 13.25
CA VAL A 188 19.52 -0.79 12.70
C VAL A 188 18.27 0.06 12.89
N THR A 189 18.45 1.25 13.45
CA THR A 189 17.42 2.29 13.53
C THR A 189 17.96 3.60 12.98
N LEU A 190 17.07 4.54 12.67
CA LEU A 190 17.42 5.86 12.16
C LEU A 190 17.16 6.92 13.23
N ASP A 191 18.12 7.81 13.42
CA ASP A 191 17.99 9.01 14.23
C ASP A 191 18.19 10.25 13.35
N THR A 192 17.12 11.05 13.25
CA THR A 192 17.07 12.31 12.52
C THR A 192 16.99 13.52 13.45
N GLY A 193 16.99 13.29 14.77
CA GLY A 193 16.64 14.29 15.79
C GLY A 193 15.13 14.50 15.97
N SER A 194 14.29 13.71 15.30
CA SER A 194 12.82 13.76 15.40
C SER A 194 12.23 12.35 15.57
N PRO A 195 11.24 12.15 16.46
CA PRO A 195 10.62 10.84 16.68
C PRO A 195 9.71 10.40 15.51
N ILE A 196 9.38 11.33 14.61
CA ILE A 196 8.62 11.07 13.37
C ILE A 196 9.53 11.14 12.12
N HIS A 197 10.84 10.96 12.31
CA HIS A 197 11.86 10.87 11.27
C HIS A 197 11.91 12.05 10.28
N LEU A 198 11.75 13.27 10.82
CA LEU A 198 11.95 14.51 10.08
C LEU A 198 13.34 15.08 10.35
N LEU A 199 14.09 15.32 9.28
CA LEU A 199 15.41 15.92 9.32
C LEU A 199 15.32 17.41 9.02
N ALA A 200 15.98 18.23 9.84
CA ALA A 200 16.10 19.66 9.60
C ALA A 200 17.17 19.97 8.53
N PRO A 201 17.02 21.05 7.73
CA PRO A 201 18.02 21.48 6.75
C PRO A 201 19.43 21.60 7.34
N GLY A 202 20.42 21.03 6.63
CA GLY A 202 21.81 20.98 7.07
C GLY A 202 22.13 19.90 8.11
N GLY A 203 21.12 19.20 8.63
CA GLY A 203 21.28 18.01 9.45
C GLY A 203 21.80 16.81 8.66
N LYS A 204 22.27 15.78 9.36
CA LYS A 204 22.68 14.51 8.76
C LYS A 204 21.97 13.35 9.43
N PRO A 205 21.40 12.40 8.67
CA PRO A 205 20.82 11.20 9.25
C PRO A 205 21.89 10.35 9.94
N VAL A 206 21.55 9.78 11.08
CA VAL A 206 22.43 8.92 11.89
C VAL A 206 21.83 7.53 11.98
N LEU A 207 22.52 6.53 11.46
CA LEU A 207 22.20 5.13 11.69
C LEU A 207 22.66 4.74 13.10
N VAL A 208 21.76 4.19 13.89
CA VAL A 208 22.06 3.64 15.23
C VAL A 208 22.05 2.12 15.11
N LEU A 209 23.26 1.55 15.18
CA LEU A 209 23.52 0.13 15.12
C LEU A 209 23.59 -0.40 16.56
N ALA A 210 22.61 -1.19 16.99
CA ALA A 210 22.53 -1.70 18.36
C ALA A 210 22.75 -3.21 18.42
N ASN A 211 23.65 -3.64 19.31
CA ASN A 211 24.02 -5.03 19.55
C ASN A 211 23.70 -5.41 21.01
N ARG A 212 22.75 -6.32 21.20
CA ARG A 212 22.37 -6.84 22.52
C ARG A 212 23.11 -8.13 22.90
N SER A 213 24.00 -8.61 22.04
CA SER A 213 24.84 -9.77 22.29
C SER A 213 26.02 -9.42 23.20
N PRO A 214 26.48 -10.35 24.06
CA PRO A 214 27.70 -10.17 24.86
C PRO A 214 28.99 -10.26 24.03
N VAL A 215 28.90 -10.48 22.72
CA VAL A 215 30.04 -10.52 21.79
C VAL A 215 29.98 -9.30 20.87
N ALA A 216 31.12 -8.66 20.63
CA ALA A 216 31.22 -7.55 19.69
C ALA A 216 31.00 -8.05 18.25
N ALA A 217 30.33 -7.23 17.44
CA ALA A 217 29.93 -7.59 16.09
C ALA A 217 30.71 -6.76 15.06
N PRO A 218 31.78 -7.30 14.44
CA PRO A 218 32.44 -6.67 13.31
C PRO A 218 31.59 -6.84 12.04
N VAL A 219 31.14 -5.74 11.46
CA VAL A 219 30.21 -5.71 10.33
C VAL A 219 30.68 -4.77 9.23
N ALA A 220 30.41 -5.16 7.98
CA ALA A 220 30.46 -4.28 6.83
C ALA A 220 29.08 -3.63 6.62
N LEU A 221 29.05 -2.30 6.63
CA LEU A 221 27.88 -1.47 6.41
C LEU A 221 27.89 -0.93 4.98
N ALA A 222 26.81 -1.14 4.24
CA ALA A 222 26.55 -0.51 2.95
C ALA A 222 25.23 0.27 3.01
N VAL A 223 25.25 1.52 2.58
CA VAL A 223 24.12 2.45 2.66
C VAL A 223 23.92 3.11 1.31
N SER A 224 22.68 3.20 0.85
CA SER A 224 22.27 4.12 -0.22
C SER A 224 21.12 4.99 0.26
N ASP A 225 21.20 6.28 0.00
CA ASP A 225 20.15 7.27 0.24
C ASP A 225 19.63 7.77 -1.11
N GLU A 226 18.36 7.50 -1.41
CA GLU A 226 17.68 7.92 -2.64
C GLU A 226 16.66 9.02 -2.34
N ASP A 227 16.69 10.12 -3.08
CA ASP A 227 15.67 11.16 -3.02
C ASP A 227 14.47 10.90 -3.95
N TRP A 228 13.43 11.74 -3.85
CA TRP A 228 12.25 11.64 -4.71
C TRP A 228 12.54 11.52 -6.21
N ALA A 229 13.53 12.29 -6.70
CA ALA A 229 13.92 12.35 -8.11
C ALA A 229 14.75 11.13 -8.55
N GLY A 230 15.12 10.24 -7.64
CA GLY A 230 15.96 9.08 -7.90
C GLY A 230 17.46 9.38 -7.84
N THR A 231 17.85 10.55 -7.34
CA THR A 231 19.26 10.86 -7.08
C THR A 231 19.72 10.00 -5.92
N MET A 232 20.81 9.24 -6.12
CA MET A 232 21.30 8.27 -5.16
C MET A 232 22.70 8.65 -4.65
N HIS A 233 22.85 8.67 -3.33
CA HIS A 233 24.12 8.80 -2.63
C HIS A 233 24.45 7.52 -1.89
N SER A 234 25.63 6.95 -2.10
CA SER A 234 26.02 5.67 -1.51
C SER A 234 27.30 5.77 -0.70
N ALA A 235 27.35 5.05 0.41
CA ALA A 235 28.47 5.01 1.32
C ALA A 235 28.70 3.60 1.87
N LYS A 236 29.94 3.31 2.26
CA LYS A 236 30.32 2.05 2.90
C LYS A 236 31.26 2.30 4.06
N ALA A 237 31.19 1.44 5.07
CA ALA A 237 32.11 1.45 6.19
C ALA A 237 32.28 0.03 6.75
N GLU A 238 33.45 -0.27 7.31
CA GLU A 238 33.62 -1.40 8.22
C GLU A 238 33.63 -0.87 9.64
N VAL A 239 32.79 -1.45 10.50
CA VAL A 239 32.60 -0.99 11.87
C VAL A 239 32.47 -2.17 12.82
N THR A 240 32.88 -1.99 14.07
CA THR A 240 32.64 -2.97 15.13
C THR A 240 31.62 -2.42 16.10
N VAL A 241 30.44 -3.04 16.17
CA VAL A 241 29.42 -2.68 17.16
C VAL A 241 29.77 -3.36 18.48
N PRO A 242 29.94 -2.60 19.58
CA PRO A 242 30.39 -3.17 20.85
C PRO A 242 29.38 -4.17 21.42
N ALA A 243 29.88 -5.14 22.19
CA ALA A 243 29.04 -6.05 22.96
C ALA A 243 28.12 -5.28 23.92
N ASN A 244 26.84 -5.66 24.01
CA ASN A 244 25.81 -5.02 24.83
C ASN A 244 25.80 -3.49 24.68
N GLY A 245 25.99 -2.99 23.46
CA GLY A 245 26.17 -1.57 23.20
C GLY A 245 25.65 -1.14 21.84
N GLN A 246 25.91 0.12 21.50
CA GLN A 246 25.48 0.71 20.24
C GLN A 246 26.60 1.55 19.62
N LEU A 247 26.57 1.64 18.29
CA LEU A 247 27.39 2.53 17.49
C LEU A 247 26.47 3.50 16.74
N ARG A 248 26.86 4.77 16.69
CA ARG A 248 26.16 5.81 15.92
C ARG A 248 27.01 6.15 14.69
N TRP A 249 26.51 5.86 13.51
CA TRP A 249 27.19 6.11 12.24
C TRP A 249 26.43 7.19 11.46
N THR A 250 27.11 8.30 11.17
CA THR A 250 26.50 9.44 10.46
C THR A 250 26.76 9.32 8.97
N LEU A 251 25.75 9.59 8.14
CA LEU A 251 25.97 9.63 6.69
C LEU A 251 27.05 10.68 6.34
N PRO A 252 27.98 10.37 5.40
CA PRO A 252 29.09 11.28 5.09
C PRO A 252 28.63 12.65 4.60
N ASP A 253 27.63 12.66 3.72
CA ASP A 253 27.08 13.87 3.10
C ASP A 253 25.71 14.20 3.68
N ALA A 254 25.41 15.50 3.78
CA ALA A 254 24.07 15.95 4.15
C ALA A 254 23.17 15.92 2.91
N PRO A 255 21.92 15.43 3.02
CA PRO A 255 20.96 15.53 1.94
C PRO A 255 20.68 17.00 1.63
N THR A 256 20.56 17.33 0.34
CA THR A 256 20.35 18.71 -0.12
C THR A 256 18.99 18.94 -0.74
N THR A 257 18.31 17.87 -1.17
CA THR A 257 16.99 17.92 -1.78
C THR A 257 15.91 17.82 -0.72
N ARG A 258 14.96 18.76 -0.74
CA ARG A 258 13.79 18.77 0.13
C ARG A 258 12.87 17.60 -0.22
N GLY A 259 12.19 17.02 0.76
CA GLY A 259 11.18 15.99 0.55
C GLY A 259 11.53 14.65 1.17
N ILE A 260 10.93 13.59 0.64
CA ILE A 260 11.18 12.21 1.09
C ILE A 260 12.53 11.70 0.60
N HIS A 261 13.18 10.92 1.46
CA HIS A 261 14.41 10.18 1.21
C HIS A 261 14.25 8.74 1.70
N TRP A 262 14.90 7.80 1.02
CA TRP A 262 14.89 6.38 1.38
C TRP A 262 16.29 5.86 1.59
N ILE A 263 16.63 5.57 2.85
CA ILE A 263 17.86 4.87 3.16
C ILE A 263 17.61 3.36 3.03
N GLU A 264 18.33 2.72 2.12
CA GLU A 264 18.52 1.26 2.13
C GLU A 264 19.85 0.96 2.80
N CYS A 265 19.79 0.23 3.92
CA CYS A 265 20.94 -0.16 4.73
C CYS A 265 21.10 -1.68 4.68
N ALA A 266 22.29 -2.16 4.35
CA ALA A 266 22.65 -3.57 4.37
C ALA A 266 23.84 -3.80 5.31
N LEU A 267 23.73 -4.80 6.18
CA LEU A 267 24.84 -5.30 6.99
C LEU A 267 25.28 -6.68 6.49
N ALA A 268 26.57 -6.82 6.26
CA ALA A 268 27.25 -8.10 6.09
C ALA A 268 28.26 -8.26 7.24
N ASP A 269 28.75 -9.48 7.44
CA ASP A 269 29.90 -9.67 8.33
C ASP A 269 31.12 -8.95 7.76
N ALA A 270 32.04 -8.49 8.62
CA ALA A 270 33.26 -7.86 8.14
C ALA A 270 34.06 -8.83 7.24
N GLY A 271 34.45 -8.36 6.05
CA GLY A 271 35.09 -9.21 5.04
C GLY A 271 34.15 -10.14 4.26
N ASP A 272 32.84 -10.16 4.50
CA ASP A 272 31.86 -10.88 3.66
C ASP A 272 31.11 -9.89 2.75
N ALA A 273 30.82 -10.32 1.52
CA ALA A 273 29.98 -9.60 0.57
C ALA A 273 28.48 -9.88 0.75
N THR A 274 28.14 -10.91 1.52
CA THR A 274 26.79 -11.42 1.65
C THR A 274 26.03 -10.63 2.72
N ALA A 275 25.12 -9.76 2.29
CA ALA A 275 24.23 -9.07 3.22
C ALA A 275 23.36 -10.08 3.99
N ARG A 276 23.35 -9.95 5.32
CA ARG A 276 22.55 -10.77 6.25
C ARG A 276 21.37 -10.01 6.84
N VAL A 277 21.52 -8.69 6.99
CA VAL A 277 20.45 -7.79 7.44
C VAL A 277 20.23 -6.71 6.40
N SER A 278 18.97 -6.39 6.10
CA SER A 278 18.60 -5.31 5.19
C SER A 278 17.42 -4.54 5.73
N GLU A 279 17.61 -3.23 5.91
CA GLU A 279 16.62 -2.31 6.45
C GLU A 279 16.34 -1.20 5.44
N ARG A 280 15.07 -0.80 5.35
CA ARG A 280 14.63 0.39 4.61
C ARG A 280 14.15 1.41 5.62
N LEU A 281 14.77 2.59 5.64
CA LEU A 281 14.58 3.63 6.66
C LEU A 281 14.19 4.95 5.96
N PRO A 282 12.90 5.18 5.67
CA PRO A 282 12.44 6.44 5.08
C PRO A 282 12.60 7.62 6.05
N TYR A 283 12.92 8.80 5.55
CA TYR A 283 12.89 10.03 6.34
C TYR A 283 12.55 11.22 5.44
N ALA A 284 12.18 12.35 6.01
CA ALA A 284 11.88 13.54 5.21
C ALA A 284 12.70 14.75 5.63
N LEU A 285 13.30 15.44 4.65
CA LEU A 285 13.97 16.72 4.83
C LEU A 285 12.96 17.86 4.65
N LEU A 286 12.55 18.49 5.75
CA LEU A 286 11.54 19.55 5.77
C LEU A 286 11.96 20.69 6.70
N ASP A 287 11.72 21.94 6.27
CA ASP A 287 12.20 23.12 7.00
C ASP A 287 11.37 23.45 8.25
N ALA A 288 10.04 23.30 8.16
CA ALA A 288 9.12 23.78 9.18
C ALA A 288 7.73 23.12 9.07
N PRO A 289 6.96 23.07 10.18
CA PRO A 289 5.56 22.69 10.15
C PRO A 289 4.71 23.69 9.36
N VAL A 290 3.63 23.21 8.74
CA VAL A 290 2.71 24.05 7.96
C VAL A 290 1.80 24.89 8.88
N ALA A 291 1.51 26.13 8.46
CA ALA A 291 0.53 26.97 9.13
C ALA A 291 -0.88 26.36 9.05
N ARG A 292 -1.67 26.50 10.12
CA ARG A 292 -3.01 25.91 10.16
C ARG A 292 -3.97 26.71 9.29
N PRO A 293 -4.88 26.02 8.55
CA PRO A 293 -5.89 26.66 7.73
C PRO A 293 -6.89 27.48 8.57
N LYS A 294 -7.78 28.24 7.95
CA LYS A 294 -8.96 28.82 8.63
C LYS A 294 -9.93 27.73 9.13
N GLU A 295 -10.71 28.02 10.17
CA GLU A 295 -11.64 27.03 10.76
C GLU A 295 -12.88 26.75 9.89
N ASP A 296 -13.32 27.73 9.12
CA ASP A 296 -14.48 27.73 8.22
C ASP A 296 -14.12 27.42 6.76
N GLY A 297 -12.86 27.07 6.50
CA GLY A 297 -12.37 26.66 5.18
C GLY A 297 -12.63 25.18 4.86
N PHE A 298 -11.95 24.69 3.82
CA PHE A 298 -11.97 23.28 3.45
C PHE A 298 -11.43 22.39 4.58
N LEU A 299 -12.09 21.27 4.83
CA LEU A 299 -11.74 20.36 5.91
C LEU A 299 -10.64 19.39 5.46
N PHE A 300 -9.40 19.76 5.72
CA PHE A 300 -8.24 18.89 5.61
C PHE A 300 -8.14 17.97 6.83
N GLY A 301 -8.17 16.67 6.61
CA GLY A 301 -8.09 15.69 7.69
C GLY A 301 -7.35 14.41 7.36
N VAL A 302 -7.32 13.54 8.36
CA VAL A 302 -6.73 12.20 8.32
C VAL A 302 -7.54 11.28 9.24
N VAL A 303 -7.61 9.99 8.93
CA VAL A 303 -8.28 8.98 9.75
C VAL A 303 -7.31 8.38 10.76
N GLY A 304 -7.79 8.15 11.99
CA GLY A 304 -7.03 7.68 13.14
C GLY A 304 -6.60 8.81 14.09
N GLY A 305 -5.64 8.52 14.96
CA GLY A 305 -4.97 9.53 15.80
C GLY A 305 -5.10 9.34 17.31
N ILE A 306 -6.05 8.56 17.82
CA ILE A 306 -6.12 8.18 19.24
C ILE A 306 -6.04 6.64 19.33
N PRO A 307 -4.97 6.07 19.89
CA PRO A 307 -4.83 4.62 20.01
C PRO A 307 -5.68 4.10 21.18
N ASN A 308 -5.94 2.79 21.21
CA ASN A 308 -6.49 2.15 22.41
C ASN A 308 -5.49 2.27 23.59
N PRO A 309 -5.97 2.35 24.85
CA PRO A 309 -5.10 2.45 26.01
C PRO A 309 -4.27 1.17 26.19
N GLY A 310 -2.95 1.31 26.37
CA GLY A 310 -2.03 0.19 26.53
C GLY A 310 -0.56 0.62 26.61
N PRO A 311 0.39 -0.31 26.72
CA PRO A 311 1.81 0.01 26.71
C PRO A 311 2.20 0.80 25.44
N GLY A 312 2.93 1.90 25.59
CA GLY A 312 3.40 2.72 24.47
C GLY A 312 2.38 3.71 23.88
N CYS A 313 1.11 3.67 24.29
CA CYS A 313 0.06 4.51 23.72
C CYS A 313 0.31 6.03 23.88
N GLU A 314 0.98 6.47 24.96
CA GLU A 314 1.36 7.87 25.17
C GLU A 314 2.37 8.35 24.13
N ALA A 315 3.46 7.59 23.93
CA ALA A 315 4.49 7.92 22.95
C ALA A 315 3.92 7.88 21.52
N TRP A 316 3.03 6.90 21.25
CA TRP A 316 2.32 6.83 19.98
C TRP A 316 1.45 8.08 19.76
N LEU A 317 0.69 8.50 20.79
CA LEU A 317 -0.15 9.71 20.73
C LEU A 317 0.68 10.98 20.56
N ASP A 318 1.85 11.07 21.19
CA ASP A 318 2.80 12.18 21.00
C ASP A 318 3.23 12.30 19.54
N ASN A 319 3.62 11.18 18.92
CA ASN A 319 4.04 11.13 17.52
C ASN A 319 2.87 11.44 16.56
N ALA A 320 1.66 10.97 16.87
CA ALA A 320 0.45 11.29 16.12
C ALA A 320 0.15 12.80 16.15
N LEU A 321 0.26 13.43 17.33
CA LEU A 321 0.08 14.88 17.50
C LEU A 321 1.13 15.66 16.71
N ASP A 322 2.39 15.23 16.73
CA ASP A 322 3.45 15.87 15.95
C ASP A 322 3.23 15.73 14.45
N THR A 323 2.81 14.55 13.98
CA THR A 323 2.47 14.32 12.56
C THR A 323 1.37 15.27 12.09
N VAL A 324 0.27 15.36 12.86
CA VAL A 324 -0.86 16.25 12.58
C VAL A 324 -0.45 17.73 12.66
N ARG A 325 0.41 18.09 13.62
CA ARG A 325 0.94 19.46 13.78
C ARG A 325 1.83 19.87 12.61
N TRP A 326 2.67 18.97 12.11
CA TRP A 326 3.57 19.25 10.98
C TRP A 326 2.82 19.46 9.67
N LEU A 327 1.70 18.78 9.47
CA LEU A 327 0.82 18.97 8.32
C LEU A 327 -0.18 20.13 8.50
N GLY A 328 -0.34 20.65 9.71
CA GLY A 328 -1.31 21.71 10.02
C GLY A 328 -2.78 21.25 9.96
N LEU A 329 -3.06 19.95 10.05
CA LEU A 329 -4.42 19.41 9.88
C LEU A 329 -5.36 19.85 11.01
N ARG A 330 -6.60 20.19 10.66
CA ARG A 330 -7.63 20.63 11.61
C ARG A 330 -8.67 19.56 11.94
N ARG A 331 -8.68 18.45 11.22
CA ARG A 331 -9.61 17.35 11.46
C ARG A 331 -8.85 16.04 11.59
N ILE A 332 -9.31 15.23 12.54
CA ILE A 332 -9.06 13.80 12.53
C ILE A 332 -10.40 13.07 12.65
N ARG A 333 -10.57 11.97 11.92
CA ARG A 333 -11.70 11.06 12.06
C ARG A 333 -11.29 9.90 12.94
N THR A 334 -11.96 9.74 14.07
CA THR A 334 -11.71 8.64 15.01
C THR A 334 -12.92 8.47 15.94
N GLY A 335 -12.98 7.36 16.65
CA GLY A 335 -14.03 7.06 17.61
C GLY A 335 -13.55 5.99 18.58
N VAL A 336 -14.45 5.57 19.45
CA VAL A 336 -14.23 4.37 20.27
C VAL A 336 -15.37 3.43 19.97
N ASN A 337 -15.04 2.19 19.64
CA ASN A 337 -16.08 1.20 19.42
C ASN A 337 -16.87 0.95 20.72
N TRP A 338 -18.19 0.81 20.62
CA TRP A 338 -19.11 0.71 21.76
C TRP A 338 -18.76 -0.43 22.72
N GLU A 339 -18.36 -1.59 22.22
CA GLU A 339 -17.98 -2.76 23.02
C GLU A 339 -16.81 -2.51 23.96
N TYR A 340 -15.91 -1.57 23.65
CA TYR A 340 -14.78 -1.23 24.51
C TYR A 340 -15.17 -0.35 25.69
N VAL A 341 -16.28 0.37 25.57
CA VAL A 341 -16.73 1.37 26.54
C VAL A 341 -17.98 0.93 27.30
N GLU A 342 -18.76 -0.01 26.78
CA GLU A 342 -19.91 -0.60 27.47
C GLU A 342 -20.16 -2.06 27.02
N ASP A 343 -19.66 -3.02 27.81
CA ASP A 343 -19.75 -4.46 27.51
C ASP A 343 -21.01 -5.14 28.09
N ALA A 344 -21.71 -4.45 28.99
CA ALA A 344 -23.00 -4.83 29.56
C ALA A 344 -23.83 -3.57 29.87
N PRO A 345 -25.17 -3.65 29.88
CA PRO A 345 -26.03 -2.47 30.08
C PRO A 345 -25.65 -1.67 31.33
N GLY A 346 -25.26 -0.41 31.16
CA GLY A 346 -24.89 0.51 32.23
C GLY A 346 -23.49 0.29 32.84
N LYS A 347 -22.73 -0.70 32.37
CA LYS A 347 -21.36 -1.00 32.84
C LYS A 347 -20.34 -0.31 31.94
N TRP A 348 -20.04 0.94 32.27
CA TRP A 348 -19.12 1.78 31.49
C TRP A 348 -17.65 1.57 31.87
N ASN A 349 -16.78 1.44 30.87
CA ASN A 349 -15.33 1.50 31.03
C ASN A 349 -14.87 2.96 31.07
N GLU A 350 -15.03 3.60 32.24
CA GLU A 350 -14.68 5.02 32.42
C GLU A 350 -13.18 5.28 32.18
N ALA A 351 -12.28 4.31 32.46
CA ALA A 351 -10.85 4.47 32.18
C ALA A 351 -10.55 4.60 30.69
N HIS A 352 -11.23 3.84 29.82
CA HIS A 352 -11.11 3.99 28.37
C HIS A 352 -11.68 5.34 27.92
N LEU A 353 -12.86 5.72 28.42
CA LEU A 353 -13.46 7.01 28.09
C LEU A 353 -12.59 8.20 28.54
N ASP A 354 -11.95 8.11 29.70
CA ASP A 354 -10.99 9.11 30.20
C ASP A 354 -9.76 9.19 29.31
N TRP A 355 -9.21 8.05 28.87
CA TRP A 355 -8.12 7.99 27.90
C TRP A 355 -8.49 8.66 26.57
N PHE A 356 -9.65 8.33 26.01
CA PHE A 356 -10.10 8.96 24.78
C PHE A 356 -10.32 10.47 24.97
N SER A 357 -10.92 10.88 26.09
CA SER A 357 -11.10 12.30 26.44
C SER A 357 -9.78 13.05 26.48
N LYS A 358 -8.74 12.45 27.07
CA LYS A 358 -7.38 13.00 27.06
C LYS A 358 -6.88 13.17 25.63
N GLY A 359 -7.07 12.20 24.75
CA GLY A 359 -6.75 12.32 23.33
C GLY A 359 -7.46 13.51 22.66
N VAL A 360 -8.79 13.61 22.83
CA VAL A 360 -9.61 14.73 22.32
C VAL A 360 -9.04 16.07 22.78
N ASP A 361 -8.73 16.21 24.07
CA ASP A 361 -8.22 17.46 24.64
C ASP A 361 -6.82 17.81 24.11
N ARG A 362 -5.96 16.82 23.91
CA ARG A 362 -4.61 17.04 23.35
C ARG A 362 -4.65 17.46 21.89
N PHE A 363 -5.50 16.86 21.07
CA PHE A 363 -5.73 17.35 19.70
C PHE A 363 -6.36 18.73 19.72
N ALA A 364 -7.30 18.99 20.63
CA ALA A 364 -7.94 20.28 20.77
C ALA A 364 -6.96 21.39 21.13
N ALA A 365 -6.00 21.11 22.00
CA ALA A 365 -4.94 22.01 22.45
C ALA A 365 -4.01 22.44 21.32
N ILE A 366 -3.79 21.57 20.33
CA ILE A 366 -3.03 21.95 19.12
C ILE A 366 -3.92 22.58 18.05
N GLY A 367 -5.25 22.69 18.23
CA GLY A 367 -6.16 23.30 17.26
C GLY A 367 -6.75 22.33 16.23
N THR A 368 -6.67 21.03 16.50
CA THR A 368 -7.30 19.95 15.72
C THR A 368 -8.61 19.53 16.41
N ARG A 369 -9.62 19.11 15.65
CA ARG A 369 -10.92 18.67 16.17
C ARG A 369 -11.29 17.30 15.63
N ILE A 370 -12.07 16.56 16.41
CA ILE A 370 -12.50 15.21 16.08
C ILE A 370 -13.78 15.26 15.23
N GLN A 371 -13.82 14.48 14.16
CA GLN A 371 -15.04 13.87 13.65
C GLN A 371 -15.21 12.55 14.39
N PHE A 372 -16.29 12.43 15.16
CA PHE A 372 -16.50 11.30 16.06
C PHE A 372 -17.32 10.21 15.36
N LEU A 373 -16.70 9.04 15.22
CA LEU A 373 -17.33 7.84 14.71
C LEU A 373 -18.07 7.08 15.81
N LEU A 374 -19.39 6.91 15.67
CA LEU A 374 -20.20 6.07 16.54
C LEU A 374 -20.35 4.69 15.87
N CYS A 375 -19.63 3.69 16.39
CA CYS A 375 -19.67 2.30 15.96
C CYS A 375 -19.21 1.40 17.13
N TYR A 376 -19.06 0.08 17.01
CA TYR A 376 -20.02 -0.80 16.35
C TYR A 376 -21.04 -1.28 17.39
N CYS A 377 -21.78 -2.37 17.16
CA CYS A 377 -22.71 -2.92 18.14
C CYS A 377 -21.97 -3.63 19.28
N THR A 378 -22.46 -3.48 20.51
CA THR A 378 -22.04 -4.28 21.67
C THR A 378 -22.88 -5.55 21.80
N ARG A 379 -22.28 -6.65 22.26
CA ARG A 379 -22.90 -7.98 22.30
C ARG A 379 -24.28 -8.00 22.95
N TYR A 380 -24.50 -7.25 24.03
CA TYR A 380 -25.79 -7.26 24.74
C TYR A 380 -26.92 -6.57 23.97
N ALA A 381 -26.58 -5.66 23.05
CA ALA A 381 -27.52 -4.89 22.26
C ALA A 381 -27.87 -5.57 20.93
N ALA A 382 -27.13 -6.61 20.54
CA ALA A 382 -27.44 -7.39 19.35
C ALA A 382 -28.66 -8.31 19.56
N ALA A 383 -29.26 -8.78 18.46
CA ALA A 383 -30.35 -9.75 18.49
C ALA A 383 -29.96 -11.03 19.27
N ALA A 384 -30.91 -11.61 20.00
CA ALA A 384 -30.67 -12.69 20.96
C ALA A 384 -29.95 -13.92 20.37
N ASP A 385 -30.23 -14.25 19.12
CA ASP A 385 -29.58 -15.34 18.38
C ASP A 385 -28.10 -15.03 18.04
N LYS A 386 -27.76 -13.75 17.88
CA LYS A 386 -26.40 -13.28 17.57
C LYS A 386 -25.52 -13.16 18.80
N GLN A 387 -26.10 -12.92 19.98
CA GLN A 387 -25.32 -12.78 21.24
C GLN A 387 -24.53 -14.05 21.60
N GLN A 388 -25.00 -15.21 21.13
CA GLN A 388 -24.39 -16.52 21.38
C GLN A 388 -23.43 -16.96 20.27
N ALA A 389 -23.25 -16.15 19.22
CA ALA A 389 -22.37 -16.50 18.12
C ALA A 389 -20.90 -16.58 18.56
N ALA A 390 -20.21 -17.63 18.10
CA ALA A 390 -18.78 -17.81 18.35
C ALA A 390 -17.93 -16.76 17.62
N ASP A 391 -18.34 -16.39 16.40
CA ASP A 391 -17.75 -15.30 15.64
C ASP A 391 -18.29 -13.96 16.14
N HIS A 392 -17.39 -13.12 16.68
CA HIS A 392 -17.75 -11.82 17.24
C HIS A 392 -18.32 -10.84 16.21
N LEU A 393 -17.95 -10.98 14.93
CA LEU A 393 -18.46 -10.13 13.85
C LEU A 393 -19.98 -10.29 13.67
N GLN A 394 -20.54 -11.44 14.08
CA GLN A 394 -21.98 -11.69 14.01
C GLN A 394 -22.77 -10.72 14.87
N TRP A 395 -22.33 -10.43 16.11
CA TRP A 395 -23.01 -9.47 16.97
C TRP A 395 -22.51 -8.04 16.76
N MET A 396 -21.23 -7.84 16.43
CA MET A 396 -20.63 -6.50 16.26
C MET A 396 -21.24 -5.74 15.07
N PHE A 397 -21.48 -6.42 13.96
CA PHE A 397 -22.09 -5.83 12.76
C PHE A 397 -23.61 -5.99 12.69
N SER A 398 -24.24 -6.52 13.75
CA SER A 398 -25.70 -6.62 13.82
C SER A 398 -26.33 -5.27 14.14
N PRO A 399 -27.55 -5.01 13.63
CA PRO A 399 -28.35 -3.87 14.09
C PRO A 399 -28.57 -3.94 15.61
N PRO A 400 -28.24 -2.87 16.35
CA PRO A 400 -28.47 -2.83 17.78
C PRO A 400 -29.95 -2.59 18.11
N ASP A 401 -30.36 -2.98 19.33
CA ASP A 401 -31.56 -2.44 19.97
C ASP A 401 -31.51 -0.90 19.96
N LEU A 402 -32.52 -0.27 19.35
CA LEU A 402 -32.51 1.17 19.10
C LEU A 402 -32.53 1.99 20.39
N GLU A 403 -33.12 1.49 21.48
CA GLU A 403 -33.12 2.20 22.75
C GLU A 403 -31.78 2.07 23.48
N ALA A 404 -31.09 0.93 23.36
CA ALA A 404 -29.70 0.80 23.79
C ALA A 404 -28.78 1.74 22.99
N TRP A 405 -28.94 1.78 21.66
CA TRP A 405 -28.22 2.73 20.81
C TRP A 405 -28.48 4.17 21.21
N ARG A 406 -29.75 4.55 21.44
CA ARG A 406 -30.14 5.89 21.91
C ARG A 406 -29.40 6.28 23.19
N ARG A 407 -29.33 5.39 24.18
CA ARG A 407 -28.60 5.64 25.44
C ARG A 407 -27.10 5.79 25.22
N TYR A 408 -26.51 4.99 24.33
CA TYR A 408 -25.11 5.09 23.94
C TYR A 408 -24.81 6.45 23.31
N VAL A 409 -25.58 6.86 22.30
CA VAL A 409 -25.41 8.16 21.64
C VAL A 409 -25.58 9.31 22.64
N ALA A 410 -26.61 9.24 23.50
CA ALA A 410 -26.82 10.26 24.53
C ALA A 410 -25.63 10.38 25.51
N LYS A 411 -25.04 9.26 25.95
CA LYS A 411 -23.83 9.27 26.82
C LYS A 411 -22.64 9.90 26.10
N MET A 412 -22.41 9.55 24.84
CA MET A 412 -21.30 10.11 24.05
C MET A 412 -21.47 11.60 23.78
N VAL A 413 -22.66 12.03 23.38
CA VAL A 413 -22.99 13.45 23.15
C VAL A 413 -22.90 14.26 24.43
N ALA A 414 -23.38 13.73 25.56
CA ALA A 414 -23.26 14.41 26.85
C ALA A 414 -21.78 14.59 27.28
N ARG A 415 -20.91 13.64 26.93
CA ARG A 415 -19.49 13.67 27.31
C ARG A 415 -18.64 14.53 26.37
N TYR A 416 -18.90 14.52 25.07
CA TYR A 416 -18.01 15.11 24.06
C TYR A 416 -18.64 16.25 23.25
N GLY A 417 -19.95 16.48 23.35
CA GLY A 417 -20.68 17.40 22.48
C GLY A 417 -20.36 18.89 22.67
N ASP A 418 -19.54 19.25 23.66
CA ASP A 418 -18.95 20.58 23.83
C ASP A 418 -17.71 20.80 22.96
N ARG A 419 -17.02 19.70 22.60
CA ARG A 419 -15.76 19.67 21.84
C ARG A 419 -15.92 19.08 20.44
N VAL A 420 -16.96 18.27 20.22
CA VAL A 420 -17.22 17.55 18.97
C VAL A 420 -18.45 18.12 18.26
N LYS A 421 -18.25 18.55 17.02
CA LYS A 421 -19.32 19.07 16.15
C LYS A 421 -19.73 18.11 15.03
N LEU A 422 -18.83 17.25 14.58
CA LEU A 422 -19.07 16.31 13.48
C LEU A 422 -19.28 14.91 14.05
N TRP A 423 -20.45 14.33 13.82
CA TRP A 423 -20.86 13.03 14.33
C TRP A 423 -21.24 12.11 13.19
N GLU A 424 -20.67 10.90 13.18
CA GLU A 424 -20.87 9.92 12.13
C GLU A 424 -21.63 8.71 12.67
N ALA A 425 -22.74 8.37 12.02
CA ALA A 425 -23.63 7.30 12.42
C ALA A 425 -23.25 6.00 11.70
N TRP A 426 -22.52 5.13 12.40
CA TRP A 426 -21.97 3.86 11.91
C TRP A 426 -20.76 4.02 10.96
N ASN A 427 -20.15 2.91 10.53
CA ASN A 427 -19.11 2.85 9.50
C ASN A 427 -19.54 1.91 8.36
N GLU A 428 -19.58 2.40 7.13
CA GLU A 428 -19.80 1.63 5.89
C GLU A 428 -20.98 0.66 5.97
N SER A 429 -22.18 1.18 6.27
CA SER A 429 -23.37 0.33 6.37
C SER A 429 -23.85 -0.22 5.02
N ASP A 430 -23.20 0.16 3.93
CA ASP A 430 -23.40 -0.38 2.58
C ASP A 430 -22.63 -1.68 2.34
N ILE A 431 -21.76 -2.12 3.25
CA ILE A 431 -20.97 -3.36 3.16
C ILE A 431 -21.22 -4.31 4.34
N GLU A 432 -20.42 -5.38 4.48
CA GLU A 432 -20.59 -6.42 5.52
C GLU A 432 -20.46 -5.91 6.97
N PHE A 433 -20.02 -4.67 7.16
CA PHE A 433 -20.00 -3.97 8.44
C PHE A 433 -21.40 -3.63 8.95
N TRP A 434 -22.44 -3.82 8.13
CA TRP A 434 -23.84 -3.81 8.55
C TRP A 434 -24.58 -5.05 8.05
N ARG A 435 -25.10 -5.83 9.00
CA ARG A 435 -25.84 -7.07 8.73
C ARG A 435 -27.34 -6.92 8.96
N GLY A 436 -27.85 -5.70 8.87
CA GLY A 436 -29.28 -5.37 8.94
C GLY A 436 -29.90 -5.04 7.58
N THR A 437 -31.17 -4.65 7.61
CA THR A 437 -31.84 -4.09 6.43
C THR A 437 -31.53 -2.60 6.26
N ILE A 438 -31.87 -2.04 5.10
CA ILE A 438 -31.77 -0.59 4.83
C ILE A 438 -32.64 0.18 5.83
N GLU A 439 -33.87 -0.27 6.08
CA GLU A 439 -34.81 0.38 7.01
C GLU A 439 -34.25 0.45 8.44
N GLN A 440 -33.57 -0.61 8.88
CA GLN A 440 -32.95 -0.64 10.21
C GLN A 440 -31.80 0.37 10.31
N TYR A 441 -31.05 0.57 9.22
CA TYR A 441 -30.02 1.60 9.18
C TYR A 441 -30.63 3.01 9.17
N GLU A 442 -31.68 3.25 8.39
CA GLU A 442 -32.42 4.52 8.37
C GLU A 442 -32.96 4.87 9.77
N GLN A 443 -33.49 3.88 10.50
CA GLN A 443 -33.92 4.05 11.89
C GLN A 443 -32.75 4.39 12.83
N LEU A 444 -31.59 3.73 12.69
CA LEU A 444 -30.40 4.04 13.47
C LEU A 444 -29.89 5.46 13.18
N LEU A 445 -29.87 5.87 11.92
CA LEU A 445 -29.49 7.21 11.48
C LEU A 445 -30.43 8.27 12.09
N HIS A 446 -31.75 8.05 11.98
CA HIS A 446 -32.76 8.93 12.59
C HIS A 446 -32.57 9.08 14.11
N VAL A 447 -32.40 7.97 14.85
CA VAL A 447 -32.15 8.01 16.30
C VAL A 447 -30.87 8.78 16.62
N THR A 448 -29.79 8.55 15.85
CA THR A 448 -28.52 9.25 16.03
C THR A 448 -28.68 10.74 15.80
N HIS A 449 -29.36 11.13 14.73
CA HIS A 449 -29.65 12.51 14.40
C HIS A 449 -30.41 13.22 15.51
N ASP A 450 -31.54 12.64 15.95
CA ASP A 450 -32.36 13.18 17.02
C ASP A 450 -31.58 13.37 18.33
N GLU A 451 -30.77 12.39 18.73
CA GLU A 451 -29.96 12.48 19.96
C GLU A 451 -28.85 13.53 19.85
N VAL A 452 -28.11 13.56 18.74
CA VAL A 452 -27.00 14.51 18.56
C VAL A 452 -27.50 15.94 18.51
N LYS A 453 -28.61 16.19 17.82
CA LYS A 453 -29.25 17.50 17.73
C LYS A 453 -29.93 17.92 19.04
N ARG A 454 -30.24 16.97 19.93
CA ARG A 454 -30.87 17.28 21.22
C ARG A 454 -29.95 18.15 22.07
N GLY A 455 -30.42 19.36 22.35
CA GLY A 455 -29.72 20.36 23.17
C GLY A 455 -28.77 21.28 22.40
N ASP A 456 -28.32 20.91 21.19
CA ASP A 456 -27.51 21.77 20.31
C ASP A 456 -27.77 21.44 18.82
N PRO A 457 -28.61 22.23 18.13
CA PRO A 457 -28.92 22.00 16.71
C PRO A 457 -27.76 22.33 15.77
N THR A 458 -26.66 22.93 16.27
CA THR A 458 -25.49 23.32 15.45
C THR A 458 -24.50 22.17 15.23
N ARG A 459 -24.65 21.06 15.96
CA ARG A 459 -23.92 19.81 15.70
C ARG A 459 -24.38 19.21 14.37
N LEU A 460 -23.46 18.60 13.64
CA LEU A 460 -23.68 18.05 12.31
C LEU A 460 -23.57 16.54 12.35
N VAL A 461 -24.53 15.88 11.69
CA VAL A 461 -24.62 14.43 11.59
C VAL A 461 -24.40 14.01 10.15
N MET A 462 -23.64 12.94 9.95
CA MET A 462 -23.43 12.32 8.65
C MET A 462 -23.90 10.86 8.66
N ASN A 463 -24.19 10.35 7.47
CA ASN A 463 -24.36 8.90 7.26
C ASN A 463 -23.05 8.15 7.58
N SER A 464 -23.04 6.84 7.38
CA SER A 464 -21.99 5.94 7.85
C SER A 464 -20.65 6.04 7.12
N GLY A 465 -20.47 7.00 6.21
CA GLY A 465 -19.36 6.97 5.25
C GLY A 465 -19.46 5.74 4.34
N PHE A 466 -20.07 5.87 3.17
CA PHE A 466 -20.31 4.70 2.31
C PHE A 466 -19.06 4.24 1.56
N ALA A 467 -18.75 2.94 1.57
CA ALA A 467 -17.55 2.34 0.98
C ALA A 467 -17.57 2.27 -0.56
N PHE A 468 -18.76 2.08 -1.13
CA PHE A 468 -18.91 1.88 -2.57
C PHE A 468 -19.73 2.97 -3.26
N ALA A 469 -19.56 3.04 -4.57
CA ALA A 469 -20.33 3.92 -5.44
C ALA A 469 -20.84 3.22 -6.71
N TRP A 470 -20.82 1.88 -6.74
CA TRP A 470 -21.29 1.08 -7.87
C TRP A 470 -22.22 -0.06 -7.42
N PRO A 471 -23.30 -0.39 -8.16
CA PRO A 471 -24.18 -1.50 -7.81
C PRO A 471 -23.48 -2.86 -7.92
N ARG A 472 -23.48 -3.64 -6.83
CA ARG A 472 -23.29 -5.10 -6.86
C ARG A 472 -24.63 -5.82 -6.69
N ASN A 473 -24.72 -7.06 -7.19
CA ASN A 473 -25.85 -7.96 -6.92
C ASN A 473 -25.72 -8.53 -5.48
N GLY A 474 -26.78 -8.40 -4.67
CA GLY A 474 -26.86 -8.90 -3.28
C GLY A 474 -27.60 -7.92 -2.36
N ASN A 475 -27.75 -8.22 -1.05
CA ASN A 475 -28.43 -7.36 -0.05
C ASN A 475 -27.77 -5.96 0.18
N HIS A 476 -26.77 -5.61 -0.62
CA HIS A 476 -25.91 -4.42 -0.59
C HIS A 476 -25.99 -3.70 -1.94
N THR A 477 -27.20 -3.28 -2.33
CA THR A 477 -27.50 -2.71 -3.65
C THR A 477 -27.26 -1.19 -3.69
N ALA A 478 -27.19 -0.61 -4.89
CA ALA A 478 -27.21 0.85 -5.08
C ALA A 478 -28.39 1.55 -4.37
N GLU A 479 -29.42 0.80 -3.99
CA GLU A 479 -30.61 1.27 -3.29
C GLU A 479 -30.30 1.95 -1.96
N VAL A 480 -29.34 1.44 -1.16
CA VAL A 480 -29.02 2.05 0.15
C VAL A 480 -28.55 3.49 -0.01
N HIS A 481 -27.71 3.77 -1.02
CA HIS A 481 -27.23 5.12 -1.28
C HIS A 481 -28.35 6.06 -1.72
N TYR A 482 -29.24 5.61 -2.61
CA TYR A 482 -30.38 6.41 -3.06
C TYR A 482 -31.39 6.67 -1.94
N ARG A 483 -31.75 5.65 -1.17
CA ARG A 483 -32.72 5.76 -0.07
C ARG A 483 -32.19 6.62 1.06
N VAL A 484 -30.96 6.36 1.52
CA VAL A 484 -30.37 7.20 2.57
C VAL A 484 -30.20 8.64 2.07
N ALA A 485 -29.65 8.85 0.87
CA ALA A 485 -29.46 10.21 0.37
C ALA A 485 -30.79 10.97 0.20
N LYS A 486 -31.83 10.33 -0.33
CA LYS A 486 -33.08 11.00 -0.72
C LYS A 486 -34.20 10.88 0.31
N GLU A 487 -34.48 9.67 0.78
CA GLU A 487 -35.60 9.36 1.68
C GLU A 487 -35.25 9.72 3.13
N SER A 488 -34.01 9.48 3.55
CA SER A 488 -33.51 9.88 4.88
C SER A 488 -32.88 11.29 4.90
N ARG A 489 -33.21 12.16 3.94
CA ARG A 489 -32.60 13.49 3.78
C ARG A 489 -32.71 14.39 5.02
N ALA A 490 -33.75 14.20 5.84
CA ALA A 490 -33.97 14.97 7.06
C ALA A 490 -33.09 14.50 8.25
N ASP A 491 -32.48 13.33 8.14
CA ASP A 491 -31.77 12.65 9.23
C ASP A 491 -30.24 12.75 9.11
N TYR A 492 -29.74 13.57 8.19
CA TYR A 492 -28.32 13.92 8.09
C TYR A 492 -28.10 15.34 7.55
N ASP A 493 -26.96 15.93 7.93
CA ASP A 493 -26.51 17.25 7.48
C ASP A 493 -25.47 17.17 6.36
N ILE A 494 -24.65 16.12 6.37
CA ILE A 494 -23.54 15.90 5.43
C ILE A 494 -23.64 14.49 4.87
N LEU A 495 -23.51 14.36 3.56
CA LEU A 495 -23.37 13.07 2.89
C LEU A 495 -21.88 12.73 2.80
N ALA A 496 -21.51 11.57 3.33
CA ALA A 496 -20.15 11.09 3.52
C ALA A 496 -19.88 9.82 2.71
N TYR A 497 -18.72 9.76 2.06
CA TYR A 497 -18.28 8.66 1.20
C TYR A 497 -16.80 8.32 1.39
N HIS A 498 -16.51 7.03 1.32
CA HIS A 498 -15.18 6.47 1.28
C HIS A 498 -14.85 6.00 -0.13
N LEU A 499 -13.88 6.62 -0.80
CA LEU A 499 -13.55 6.29 -2.19
C LEU A 499 -12.06 6.00 -2.32
N HIS A 500 -11.69 4.73 -2.15
CA HIS A 500 -10.29 4.26 -2.17
C HIS A 500 -9.72 3.99 -3.57
N ASN A 501 -10.49 4.26 -4.62
CA ASN A 501 -10.04 4.09 -6.00
C ASN A 501 -8.95 5.12 -6.37
N ALA A 502 -8.20 4.84 -7.44
CA ALA A 502 -7.33 5.82 -8.06
C ALA A 502 -8.16 6.97 -8.66
N PHE A 503 -7.45 8.03 -9.03
CA PHE A 503 -8.05 9.27 -9.48
C PHE A 503 -9.01 9.11 -10.69
N PRO A 504 -8.71 8.31 -11.73
CA PRO A 504 -9.62 8.13 -12.86
C PRO A 504 -11.02 7.61 -12.45
N GLU A 505 -11.06 6.53 -11.67
CA GLU A 505 -12.31 5.93 -11.20
C GLU A 505 -12.99 6.85 -10.18
N TYR A 506 -12.20 7.47 -9.29
CA TYR A 506 -12.69 8.47 -8.34
C TYR A 506 -13.42 9.60 -9.07
N ARG A 507 -12.82 10.17 -10.12
CA ARG A 507 -13.49 11.17 -10.95
C ARG A 507 -14.77 10.63 -11.56
N TYR A 508 -14.71 9.44 -12.19
CA TYR A 508 -15.85 8.87 -12.91
C TYR A 508 -17.06 8.71 -11.98
N ILE A 509 -16.82 8.26 -10.75
CA ILE A 509 -17.83 8.18 -9.70
C ILE A 509 -18.39 9.57 -9.36
N LEU A 510 -17.52 10.56 -9.13
CA LEU A 510 -17.90 11.90 -8.69
C LEU A 510 -18.68 12.68 -9.75
N GLU A 511 -18.28 12.60 -11.02
CA GLU A 511 -18.94 13.32 -12.13
C GLU A 511 -20.14 12.56 -12.70
N GLY A 512 -20.20 11.24 -12.49
CA GLY A 512 -21.29 10.38 -12.95
C GLY A 512 -22.28 10.07 -11.83
N TRP A 513 -22.27 8.82 -11.37
CA TRP A 513 -23.29 8.28 -10.46
C TRP A 513 -23.49 9.09 -9.18
N LEU A 514 -22.41 9.54 -8.53
CA LEU A 514 -22.54 10.29 -7.28
C LEU A 514 -23.13 11.68 -7.50
N ALA A 515 -22.84 12.30 -8.65
CA ALA A 515 -23.48 13.57 -9.02
C ALA A 515 -25.00 13.39 -9.16
N ASP A 516 -25.46 12.29 -9.77
CA ASP A 516 -26.88 11.98 -9.92
C ASP A 516 -27.56 11.70 -8.58
N VAL A 517 -26.92 10.91 -7.69
CA VAL A 517 -27.41 10.66 -6.33
C VAL A 517 -27.57 11.97 -5.55
N ARG A 518 -26.54 12.82 -5.55
CA ARG A 518 -26.55 14.11 -4.83
C ARG A 518 -27.61 15.05 -5.38
N LYS A 519 -27.69 15.19 -6.71
CA LYS A 519 -28.70 16.02 -7.36
C LYS A 519 -30.11 15.54 -7.03
N GLY A 520 -30.34 14.22 -7.02
CA GLY A 520 -31.60 13.61 -6.62
C GLY A 520 -32.01 13.87 -5.17
N ALA A 521 -31.04 14.16 -4.29
CA ALA A 521 -31.19 14.49 -2.87
C ALA A 521 -31.16 16.01 -2.58
N GLY A 522 -31.17 16.87 -3.60
CA GLY A 522 -31.11 18.32 -3.44
C GLY A 522 -29.72 18.86 -3.10
N ASP A 523 -28.68 18.23 -3.65
CA ASP A 523 -27.25 18.61 -3.54
C ASP A 523 -26.76 18.80 -2.09
N PRO A 524 -26.91 17.80 -1.20
CA PRO A 524 -26.41 17.91 0.17
C PRO A 524 -24.88 18.15 0.18
N PRO A 525 -24.36 18.79 1.26
CA PRO A 525 -22.92 18.93 1.44
C PRO A 525 -22.23 17.57 1.42
N LEU A 526 -21.11 17.48 0.73
CA LEU A 526 -20.35 16.25 0.51
C LEU A 526 -19.06 16.28 1.30
N LEU A 527 -18.74 15.20 2.01
CA LEU A 527 -17.46 15.02 2.69
C LEU A 527 -16.84 13.69 2.30
N PHE A 528 -15.59 13.70 1.87
CA PHE A 528 -14.79 12.48 1.73
C PHE A 528 -14.07 12.25 3.05
N ASN A 529 -14.74 11.60 3.99
CA ASN A 529 -14.23 11.40 5.35
C ASN A 529 -13.27 10.21 5.48
N GLU A 530 -13.06 9.46 4.39
CA GLU A 530 -12.03 8.43 4.29
C GLU A 530 -11.64 8.21 2.82
N CYS A 531 -10.39 8.45 2.45
CA CYS A 531 -9.92 8.17 1.09
C CYS A 531 -8.41 7.91 1.09
N ALA A 532 -7.96 6.91 0.34
CA ALA A 532 -6.55 6.71 0.03
C ALA A 532 -6.40 5.78 -1.17
N VAL A 533 -5.18 5.26 -1.38
CA VAL A 533 -4.90 4.14 -2.26
C VAL A 533 -3.88 3.22 -1.60
N ASN A 534 -3.94 1.92 -1.89
CA ASN A 534 -3.08 0.91 -1.29
C ASN A 534 -1.65 0.98 -1.87
N LEU A 535 -0.62 1.06 -1.01
CA LEU A 535 0.78 1.11 -1.41
C LEU A 535 1.25 -0.10 -2.23
N ASP A 536 0.69 -1.30 -2.01
CA ASP A 536 1.07 -2.50 -2.76
C ASP A 536 0.72 -2.40 -4.25
N VAL A 537 -0.40 -1.73 -4.56
CA VAL A 537 -0.90 -1.55 -5.92
C VAL A 537 -0.18 -0.39 -6.63
N TYR A 538 -0.04 0.75 -5.95
CA TYR A 538 0.40 2.00 -6.60
C TYR A 538 1.85 2.39 -6.30
N GLY A 539 2.51 1.68 -5.38
CA GLY A 539 3.82 2.07 -4.89
C GLY A 539 3.83 3.42 -4.17
N GLU A 540 5.01 3.80 -3.66
CA GLU A 540 5.12 4.99 -2.81
C GLU A 540 4.97 6.30 -3.57
N ARG A 541 5.48 6.34 -4.81
CA ARG A 541 5.31 7.51 -5.70
C ARG A 541 3.85 7.65 -6.15
N GLY A 542 3.22 6.57 -6.61
CA GLY A 542 1.82 6.60 -7.04
C GLY A 542 0.88 7.00 -5.90
N GLN A 543 1.07 6.47 -4.68
CA GLN A 543 0.27 6.89 -3.52
C GLN A 543 0.40 8.40 -3.23
N ALA A 544 1.61 8.97 -3.33
CA ALA A 544 1.85 10.39 -3.13
C ALA A 544 1.21 11.29 -4.19
N GLU A 545 1.04 10.78 -5.42
CA GLU A 545 0.36 11.49 -6.52
C GLU A 545 -1.16 11.51 -6.35
N GLN A 546 -1.77 10.48 -5.76
CA GLN A 546 -3.22 10.37 -5.65
C GLN A 546 -3.84 11.40 -4.71
N LEU A 547 -3.19 11.69 -3.57
CA LEU A 547 -3.69 12.65 -2.58
C LEU A 547 -4.01 14.03 -3.20
N PRO A 548 -3.07 14.72 -3.85
CA PRO A 548 -3.32 16.04 -4.40
C PRO A 548 -4.34 16.04 -5.55
N LYS A 549 -4.33 15.02 -6.42
CA LYS A 549 -5.32 14.88 -7.51
C LYS A 549 -6.73 14.82 -6.95
N LYS A 550 -6.98 13.85 -6.05
CA LYS A 550 -8.31 13.59 -5.48
C LYS A 550 -8.79 14.78 -4.64
N LEU A 551 -7.93 15.35 -3.80
CA LEU A 551 -8.29 16.47 -2.93
C LEU A 551 -8.64 17.73 -3.73
N MET A 552 -7.77 18.16 -4.65
CA MET A 552 -8.03 19.37 -5.45
C MET A 552 -9.28 19.21 -6.32
N PHE A 553 -9.48 18.01 -6.87
CA PHE A 553 -10.67 17.71 -7.65
C PHE A 553 -11.94 17.73 -6.79
N ALA A 554 -11.95 17.08 -5.63
CA ALA A 554 -13.07 17.12 -4.68
C ALA A 554 -13.45 18.54 -4.29
N TRP A 555 -12.45 19.38 -4.00
CA TRP A 555 -12.66 20.79 -3.65
C TRP A 555 -13.26 21.57 -4.84
N SER A 556 -12.80 21.30 -6.07
CA SER A 556 -13.38 21.90 -7.28
C SER A 556 -14.83 21.48 -7.53
N GLN A 557 -15.25 20.32 -7.02
CA GLN A 557 -16.62 19.81 -7.04
C GLN A 557 -17.44 20.20 -5.80
N ARG A 558 -16.98 21.21 -5.04
CA ARG A 558 -17.65 21.77 -3.86
C ARG A 558 -17.81 20.77 -2.70
N ALA A 559 -16.90 19.81 -2.55
CA ALA A 559 -16.80 19.03 -1.33
C ALA A 559 -16.40 19.93 -0.15
N LEU A 560 -16.91 19.63 1.04
CA LEU A 560 -16.54 20.29 2.30
C LEU A 560 -15.12 19.95 2.75
N GLY A 561 -14.63 18.76 2.39
CA GLY A 561 -13.35 18.25 2.89
C GLY A 561 -12.92 16.94 2.27
N TYR A 562 -11.70 16.55 2.61
CA TYR A 562 -11.07 15.31 2.21
C TYR A 562 -10.13 14.81 3.32
N PHE A 563 -10.36 13.58 3.80
CA PHE A 563 -9.60 12.96 4.87
C PHE A 563 -8.81 11.76 4.35
N TRP A 564 -7.51 11.75 4.60
CA TRP A 564 -6.65 10.63 4.18
C TRP A 564 -6.78 9.42 5.11
N TYR A 565 -6.93 8.22 4.55
CA TYR A 565 -6.87 6.94 5.29
C TYR A 565 -5.49 6.30 5.06
N ASN A 566 -4.56 6.21 6.01
CA ASN A 566 -4.66 6.45 7.45
C ASN A 566 -3.53 7.35 7.94
N LEU A 567 -3.56 7.73 9.22
CA LEU A 567 -2.41 8.39 9.85
C LEU A 567 -1.16 7.49 9.82
N THR A 568 -1.32 6.23 10.23
CA THR A 568 -0.27 5.22 10.28
C THR A 568 -0.71 3.96 9.57
N GLY A 569 0.24 3.17 9.06
CA GLY A 569 -0.03 1.83 8.55
C GLY A 569 1.26 1.05 8.35
N GLY A 570 1.26 -0.20 8.83
CA GLY A 570 2.15 -1.25 8.37
C GLY A 570 3.65 -1.08 8.61
N LEU A 571 4.38 -2.04 8.04
CA LEU A 571 5.84 -2.08 8.00
C LEU A 571 6.41 -1.04 7.00
N ARG A 572 7.73 -0.83 7.06
CA ARG A 572 8.47 0.12 6.20
C ARG A 572 8.52 -0.29 4.71
N ARG A 573 8.09 -1.51 4.39
CA ARG A 573 7.94 -2.04 3.02
C ARG A 573 6.47 -2.40 2.78
N PRO A 574 5.98 -2.31 1.54
CA PRO A 574 4.65 -2.81 1.19
C PRO A 574 4.55 -4.31 1.50
N VAL A 575 3.39 -4.73 2.01
CA VAL A 575 3.07 -6.15 2.25
C VAL A 575 1.92 -6.53 1.33
N PRO A 576 2.07 -7.53 0.44
CA PRO A 576 1.03 -7.92 -0.50
C PRO A 576 -0.32 -8.17 0.18
N GLY A 577 -1.40 -7.63 -0.39
CA GLY A 577 -2.79 -7.88 0.08
C GLY A 577 -3.16 -7.31 1.46
N HIS A 578 -2.25 -6.64 2.18
CA HIS A 578 -2.47 -6.30 3.58
C HIS A 578 -2.99 -4.86 3.80
N ASP A 579 -3.88 -4.70 4.79
CA ASP A 579 -4.39 -3.40 5.31
C ASP A 579 -3.32 -2.48 5.92
N ALA A 580 -2.06 -2.89 5.91
CA ALA A 580 -0.92 -2.16 6.42
C ALA A 580 -0.48 -0.99 5.50
N ASN A 581 -1.00 -0.93 4.28
CA ASN A 581 -0.41 -0.17 3.18
C ASN A 581 -1.01 1.22 2.93
N TRP A 582 -1.86 1.74 3.81
CA TRP A 582 -2.64 2.96 3.58
C TRP A 582 -2.08 4.22 4.28
N GLY A 583 -1.20 4.05 5.28
CA GLY A 583 -0.78 5.13 6.19
C GLY A 583 0.05 6.25 5.55
N LEU A 584 -0.11 7.50 6.03
CA LEU A 584 0.82 8.61 5.77
C LEU A 584 2.21 8.32 6.34
N MET A 585 2.22 7.61 7.46
CA MET A 585 3.41 7.17 8.19
C MET A 585 3.40 5.64 8.31
N THR A 586 4.55 5.03 8.58
CA THR A 586 4.65 3.65 9.06
C THR A 586 4.13 3.53 10.50
N GLU A 587 3.95 2.31 11.01
CA GLU A 587 3.56 2.09 12.41
C GLU A 587 4.56 2.68 13.43
N ASP A 588 5.85 2.70 13.06
CA ASP A 588 6.94 3.32 13.82
C ASP A 588 7.28 4.76 13.36
N PHE A 589 6.32 5.42 12.72
CA PHE A 589 6.33 6.84 12.35
C PHE A 589 7.44 7.30 11.39
N HIS A 590 7.96 6.41 10.53
CA HIS A 590 8.70 6.87 9.36
C HIS A 590 7.72 7.49 8.35
N PRO A 591 8.04 8.66 7.75
CA PRO A 591 7.16 9.27 6.76
C PRO A 591 7.15 8.45 5.47
N ARG A 592 6.00 8.38 4.81
CA ARG A 592 5.90 7.97 3.40
C ARG A 592 5.92 9.19 2.49
N ALA A 593 6.20 9.01 1.20
CA ALA A 593 6.18 10.14 0.24
C ALA A 593 4.87 10.94 0.24
N VAL A 594 3.73 10.30 0.51
CA VAL A 594 2.43 10.98 0.62
C VAL A 594 2.37 12.00 1.77
N PHE A 595 3.13 11.80 2.86
CA PHE A 595 3.26 12.80 3.93
C PHE A 595 3.90 14.10 3.40
N CYS A 596 4.98 14.00 2.62
CA CYS A 596 5.64 15.15 1.98
C CYS A 596 4.73 15.83 0.94
N SER A 597 4.02 15.03 0.15
CA SER A 597 3.00 15.54 -0.81
C SER A 597 1.90 16.33 -0.10
N TYR A 598 1.38 15.82 1.02
CA TYR A 598 0.38 16.51 1.82
C TYR A 598 0.95 17.78 2.48
N HIS A 599 2.19 17.72 3.01
CA HIS A 599 2.88 18.89 3.58
C HIS A 599 2.99 20.03 2.56
N THR A 600 3.41 19.71 1.33
CA THR A 600 3.52 20.69 0.25
C THR A 600 2.17 21.27 -0.14
N LEU A 601 1.16 20.42 -0.34
CA LEU A 601 -0.19 20.86 -0.67
C LEU A 601 -0.74 21.79 0.41
N MET A 602 -0.59 21.43 1.68
CA MET A 602 -1.01 22.26 2.80
C MET A 602 -0.25 23.59 2.83
N GLY A 603 1.06 23.56 2.58
CA GLY A 603 1.90 24.77 2.53
C GLY A 603 1.50 25.75 1.43
N LEU A 604 0.81 25.27 0.39
CA LEU A 604 0.27 26.09 -0.69
C LEU A 604 -1.20 26.48 -0.47
N LEU A 605 -2.02 25.57 0.05
CA LEU A 605 -3.48 25.65 -0.05
C LEU A 605 -4.23 25.74 1.29
N ALA A 606 -3.55 25.71 2.45
CA ALA A 606 -4.23 25.71 3.75
C ALA A 606 -5.22 26.88 3.90
N ASP A 607 -4.83 28.10 3.53
CA ASP A 607 -5.70 29.29 3.61
C ASP A 607 -6.34 29.67 2.27
N ALA A 608 -6.44 28.70 1.35
CA ALA A 608 -6.96 28.96 0.03
C ALA A 608 -8.49 28.93 -0.04
N THR A 609 -9.03 29.60 -1.06
CA THR A 609 -10.37 29.36 -1.58
C THR A 609 -10.28 28.78 -2.98
N CYS A 610 -11.08 27.75 -3.28
CA CYS A 610 -11.09 27.15 -4.61
C CYS A 610 -11.78 28.08 -5.62
N GLY A 611 -11.04 28.48 -6.65
CA GLY A 611 -11.50 29.28 -7.77
C GLY A 611 -12.12 28.47 -8.91
N GLY A 612 -12.20 27.14 -8.78
CA GLY A 612 -12.76 26.22 -9.76
C GLY A 612 -11.73 25.70 -10.78
N ARG A 613 -12.20 24.79 -11.64
CA ARG A 613 -11.42 24.24 -12.76
C ARG A 613 -11.23 25.28 -13.85
N LEU A 614 -10.02 25.36 -14.37
CA LEU A 614 -9.69 26.11 -15.58
C LEU A 614 -10.11 25.30 -16.82
N PRO A 615 -10.44 25.96 -17.95
CA PRO A 615 -10.85 25.28 -19.16
C PRO A 615 -9.66 24.56 -19.81
N THR A 616 -9.66 23.24 -19.75
CA THR A 616 -8.64 22.35 -20.30
C THR A 616 -9.28 21.20 -21.07
N ALA A 617 -8.47 20.40 -21.77
CA ALA A 617 -8.94 19.15 -22.38
C ALA A 617 -9.50 18.19 -21.31
N ARG A 618 -10.38 17.27 -21.71
CA ARG A 618 -11.13 16.39 -20.78
C ARG A 618 -10.24 15.70 -19.76
N GLU A 619 -9.12 15.11 -20.16
CA GLU A 619 -8.22 14.35 -19.25
C GLU A 619 -7.06 15.18 -18.68
N ARG A 620 -7.01 16.48 -18.99
CA ARG A 620 -6.08 17.42 -18.37
C ARG A 620 -6.81 18.25 -17.35
N TYR A 621 -6.25 18.39 -16.15
CA TYR A 621 -6.89 19.09 -15.05
C TYR A 621 -6.03 20.25 -14.63
N ALA A 622 -6.66 21.40 -14.42
CA ALA A 622 -6.04 22.55 -13.78
C ALA A 622 -7.08 23.19 -12.86
N VAL A 623 -6.75 23.34 -11.58
CA VAL A 623 -7.61 23.95 -10.58
C VAL A 623 -6.94 25.18 -10.03
N ARG A 624 -7.68 26.30 -10.03
CA ARG A 624 -7.21 27.59 -9.51
C ARG A 624 -7.59 27.72 -8.05
N PHE A 625 -6.69 28.27 -7.25
CA PHE A 625 -6.87 28.58 -5.84
C PHE A 625 -6.41 30.00 -5.56
N ASP A 626 -7.18 30.74 -4.77
CA ASP A 626 -6.81 32.08 -4.29
C ASP A 626 -6.29 31.96 -2.86
N THR A 627 -5.09 32.49 -2.58
CA THR A 627 -4.41 32.42 -1.28
C THR A 627 -3.91 33.80 -0.83
N PRO A 628 -3.56 33.99 0.45
CA PRO A 628 -2.95 35.24 0.90
C PRO A 628 -1.62 35.58 0.22
N GLN A 629 -0.89 34.59 -0.32
CA GLN A 629 0.38 34.79 -1.01
C GLN A 629 0.24 35.06 -2.52
N GLY A 630 -0.96 34.89 -3.08
CA GLY A 630 -1.22 35.00 -4.52
C GLY A 630 -2.21 33.96 -5.00
N GLN A 631 -2.15 33.61 -6.28
CA GLN A 631 -2.93 32.51 -6.84
C GLN A 631 -2.07 31.26 -6.99
N VAL A 632 -2.66 30.08 -6.79
CA VAL A 632 -2.01 28.79 -7.05
C VAL A 632 -2.81 28.06 -8.11
N VAL A 633 -2.12 27.54 -9.13
CA VAL A 633 -2.71 26.60 -10.09
C VAL A 633 -2.08 25.23 -9.84
N GLY A 634 -2.90 24.25 -9.46
CA GLY A 634 -2.49 22.84 -9.42
C GLY A 634 -2.98 22.13 -10.67
N ALA A 635 -2.12 21.38 -11.35
CA ALA A 635 -2.46 20.72 -12.60
C ALA A 635 -1.79 19.35 -12.78
N TRP A 636 -2.45 18.47 -13.52
CA TRP A 636 -1.98 17.14 -13.92
C TRP A 636 -2.70 16.67 -15.19
N ASP A 637 -2.17 15.64 -15.83
CA ASP A 637 -2.72 15.03 -17.04
C ASP A 637 -2.85 13.51 -16.85
N GLU A 638 -4.06 12.97 -17.03
CA GLU A 638 -4.32 11.52 -16.95
C GLU A 638 -4.19 10.83 -18.32
N GLU A 639 -3.91 11.58 -19.39
CA GLU A 639 -3.70 11.04 -20.72
C GLU A 639 -2.22 10.78 -21.01
N GLU A 640 -1.75 9.58 -20.69
CA GLU A 640 -0.35 9.18 -20.88
C GLU A 640 0.04 8.92 -22.35
N ARG A 641 -0.95 8.81 -23.26
CA ARG A 641 -0.70 8.51 -24.69
C ARG A 641 -0.68 9.74 -25.58
N LYS A 642 -0.93 10.93 -25.02
CA LYS A 642 -0.86 12.20 -25.74
C LYS A 642 0.26 13.08 -25.20
N ALA A 643 0.66 14.04 -26.02
CA ALA A 643 1.71 14.97 -25.63
C ALA A 643 1.31 15.80 -24.40
N SER A 644 2.25 15.93 -23.47
CA SER A 644 2.07 16.65 -22.21
C SER A 644 2.28 18.16 -22.41
N GLU A 645 1.40 18.77 -23.20
CA GLU A 645 1.55 20.17 -23.60
C GLU A 645 1.47 21.12 -22.40
N PRO A 646 2.39 22.09 -22.28
CA PRO A 646 2.41 23.01 -21.16
C PRO A 646 1.18 23.92 -21.21
N LEU A 647 0.65 24.24 -20.03
CA LEU A 647 -0.38 25.26 -19.91
C LEU A 647 0.28 26.64 -20.05
N VAL A 648 -0.28 27.45 -20.94
CA VAL A 648 0.05 28.86 -21.05
C VAL A 648 -0.89 29.63 -20.11
N LEU A 649 -0.38 30.05 -18.96
CA LEU A 649 -1.14 30.79 -17.97
C LEU A 649 -1.02 32.30 -18.23
N ALA A 650 -2.14 33.00 -18.41
CA ALA A 650 -2.17 34.45 -18.40
C ALA A 650 -2.11 34.94 -16.95
N VAL A 651 -1.01 35.58 -16.56
CA VAL A 651 -0.72 35.96 -15.17
C VAL A 651 -0.65 37.47 -14.96
N GLY A 652 -0.53 38.24 -16.03
CA GLY A 652 -0.39 39.70 -15.98
C GLY A 652 1.06 40.17 -15.79
N PRO A 653 1.36 41.44 -16.12
CA PRO A 653 2.73 41.92 -16.31
C PRO A 653 3.54 42.07 -15.01
N HIS A 654 2.90 42.02 -13.85
CA HIS A 654 3.54 42.19 -12.54
C HIS A 654 3.65 40.88 -11.75
N ALA A 655 3.15 39.78 -12.31
CA ALA A 655 3.18 38.51 -11.64
C ALA A 655 4.60 37.94 -11.57
N ARG A 656 4.87 37.21 -10.50
CA ARG A 656 6.04 36.35 -10.35
C ARG A 656 5.59 34.92 -10.17
N CYS A 657 6.10 34.04 -11.02
CA CYS A 657 5.68 32.64 -11.06
C CYS A 657 6.76 31.72 -10.51
N THR A 658 6.35 30.69 -9.78
CA THR A 658 7.25 29.70 -9.18
C THR A 658 6.59 28.34 -9.28
N ALA A 659 7.22 27.41 -10.01
CA ALA A 659 6.85 26.01 -10.01
C ALA A 659 7.18 25.40 -8.64
N VAL A 660 6.29 24.54 -8.15
CA VAL A 660 6.46 23.76 -6.93
C VAL A 660 6.09 22.31 -7.24
N ASP A 661 7.02 21.39 -7.00
CA ASP A 661 6.75 19.95 -7.16
C ASP A 661 6.03 19.36 -5.93
N LEU A 662 5.75 18.05 -5.92
CA LEU A 662 5.09 17.40 -4.78
C LEU A 662 5.91 17.44 -3.48
N MET A 663 7.24 17.54 -3.57
CA MET A 663 8.13 17.56 -2.41
C MET A 663 8.36 18.98 -1.87
N GLY A 664 7.82 19.99 -2.54
CA GLY A 664 7.92 21.39 -2.17
C GLY A 664 9.19 22.06 -2.68
N VAL A 665 9.92 21.45 -3.61
CA VAL A 665 11.05 22.05 -4.30
C VAL A 665 10.52 23.17 -5.21
N ARG A 666 11.15 24.34 -5.14
CA ARG A 666 10.70 25.56 -5.80
C ARG A 666 11.64 25.98 -6.92
N HIS A 667 11.08 26.22 -8.10
CA HIS A 667 11.82 26.71 -9.27
C HIS A 667 11.17 27.98 -9.83
N PRO A 668 11.89 29.12 -9.90
CA PRO A 668 11.37 30.32 -10.54
C PRO A 668 11.00 30.06 -12.01
N LEU A 669 9.86 30.58 -12.45
CA LEU A 669 9.42 30.55 -13.84
C LEU A 669 9.47 31.96 -14.44
N ALA A 670 9.76 32.03 -15.73
CA ALA A 670 9.65 33.28 -16.47
C ALA A 670 8.19 33.76 -16.50
N SER A 671 8.00 35.06 -16.36
CA SER A 671 6.68 35.73 -16.30
C SER A 671 6.58 36.96 -17.21
N ASP A 672 7.63 37.22 -18.01
CA ASP A 672 7.69 38.34 -18.94
C ASP A 672 6.56 38.29 -19.98
N GLY A 673 6.06 39.45 -20.40
CA GLY A 673 4.92 39.50 -21.33
C GLY A 673 3.58 39.08 -20.72
N GLY A 674 3.52 38.85 -19.41
CA GLY A 674 2.29 38.57 -18.67
C GLY A 674 1.78 37.13 -18.81
N ILE A 675 2.65 36.21 -19.21
CA ILE A 675 2.37 34.78 -19.32
C ILE A 675 3.33 33.94 -18.47
N CYS A 676 2.93 32.73 -18.12
CA CYS A 676 3.79 31.73 -17.48
C CYS A 676 3.55 30.37 -18.14
N LEU A 677 4.62 29.63 -18.43
CA LEU A 677 4.52 28.26 -18.94
C LEU A 677 4.57 27.27 -17.77
N MET A 678 3.49 26.51 -17.59
CA MET A 678 3.41 25.45 -16.59
C MET A 678 3.52 24.10 -17.29
N GLU A 679 4.58 23.35 -16.98
CA GLU A 679 4.67 21.94 -17.38
C GLU A 679 3.61 21.13 -16.64
N VAL A 680 2.91 20.26 -17.37
CA VAL A 680 1.85 19.40 -16.83
C VAL A 680 2.11 17.99 -17.31
N GLY A 681 2.20 17.04 -16.38
CA GLY A 681 2.35 15.62 -16.65
C GLY A 681 1.43 14.80 -15.74
N HIS A 682 1.67 13.48 -15.69
CA HIS A 682 0.90 12.59 -14.81
C HIS A 682 1.10 12.90 -13.32
N THR A 683 2.34 13.17 -12.92
CA THR A 683 2.65 13.67 -11.58
C THR A 683 2.12 15.11 -11.44
N PRO A 684 1.27 15.39 -10.44
CA PRO A 684 0.73 16.73 -10.23
C PRO A 684 1.82 17.73 -9.86
N ALA A 685 1.68 18.94 -10.40
CA ALA A 685 2.55 20.07 -10.10
C ALA A 685 1.73 21.31 -9.76
N TYR A 686 2.39 22.29 -9.13
CA TYR A 686 1.78 23.56 -8.78
C TYR A 686 2.58 24.73 -9.36
N VAL A 687 1.89 25.82 -9.67
CA VAL A 687 2.52 27.12 -9.89
C VAL A 687 1.94 28.13 -8.91
N LEU A 688 2.79 28.71 -8.07
CA LEU A 688 2.46 29.88 -7.24
C LEU A 688 2.69 31.15 -8.05
N ILE A 689 1.68 32.01 -8.09
CA ILE A 689 1.61 33.22 -8.91
C ILE A 689 1.36 34.40 -7.97
N ALA A 690 2.44 35.07 -7.57
CA ALA A 690 2.38 36.22 -6.69
C ALA A 690 2.24 37.53 -7.49
N GLY A 691 1.37 38.45 -7.03
CA GLY A 691 1.20 39.75 -7.69
C GLY A 691 0.40 39.73 -8.99
N ALA A 692 -0.46 38.72 -9.20
CA ALA A 692 -1.42 38.73 -10.30
C ALA A 692 -2.57 39.72 -9.99
N ASP A 693 -2.84 40.63 -10.92
CA ASP A 693 -3.86 41.68 -10.78
C ASP A 693 -5.28 41.20 -11.11
N ALA A 694 -5.41 39.99 -11.68
CA ALA A 694 -6.68 39.38 -12.09
C ALA A 694 -6.63 37.85 -11.94
N PRO A 695 -7.78 37.16 -11.91
CA PRO A 695 -7.83 35.69 -11.95
C PRO A 695 -7.08 35.13 -13.14
N VAL A 696 -6.20 34.16 -12.88
CA VAL A 696 -5.39 33.48 -13.91
C VAL A 696 -6.30 32.70 -14.86
N THR A 697 -6.02 32.79 -16.16
CA THR A 697 -6.74 32.07 -17.22
C THR A 697 -5.77 31.25 -18.08
N VAL A 698 -6.27 30.20 -18.73
CA VAL A 698 -5.50 29.40 -19.69
C VAL A 698 -5.65 29.99 -21.09
N GLN A 699 -4.54 30.18 -21.79
CA GLN A 699 -4.48 30.56 -23.20
C GLN A 699 -4.28 29.33 -24.10
N PRO A 700 -4.48 29.45 -25.43
CA PRO A 700 -4.09 28.39 -26.36
C PRO A 700 -2.63 27.94 -26.16
N PRO A 701 -2.34 26.64 -26.35
CA PRO A 701 -1.01 26.11 -26.09
C PRO A 701 0.02 26.65 -27.10
N LEU A 702 1.27 26.79 -26.64
CA LEU A 702 2.41 27.20 -27.45
C LEU A 702 2.69 26.21 -28.60
N VAL A 703 2.49 24.92 -28.29
CA VAL A 703 2.58 23.79 -29.22
C VAL A 703 1.43 22.84 -28.93
N HIS A 704 0.73 22.43 -29.98
CA HIS A 704 -0.27 21.38 -29.95
C HIS A 704 0.15 20.25 -30.89
N LEU A 705 -0.04 19.02 -30.45
CA LEU A 705 0.16 17.82 -31.27
C LEU A 705 -1.20 17.16 -31.51
N ASP A 706 -1.53 16.99 -32.79
CA ASP A 706 -2.81 16.38 -33.19
C ASP A 706 -2.82 14.89 -32.84
N GLY A 707 -3.49 14.52 -31.74
CA GLY A 707 -3.77 13.13 -31.37
C GLY A 707 -2.60 12.35 -30.76
N GLY A 708 -2.80 11.03 -30.60
CA GLY A 708 -1.75 10.12 -30.15
C GLY A 708 -0.80 9.79 -31.30
N ILE A 709 0.50 9.71 -31.01
CA ILE A 709 1.52 9.48 -32.03
C ILE A 709 1.85 8.01 -32.08
N THR A 710 1.76 7.42 -33.27
CA THR A 710 2.17 6.04 -33.52
C THR A 710 3.36 5.97 -34.46
N ALA A 711 4.22 4.98 -34.27
CA ALA A 711 5.34 4.75 -35.18
C ALA A 711 5.65 3.27 -35.35
N VAL A 712 5.94 2.86 -36.59
CA VAL A 712 6.33 1.49 -36.94
C VAL A 712 7.85 1.44 -37.04
N PRO A 713 8.54 0.50 -36.35
CA PRO A 713 9.99 0.33 -36.49
C PRO A 713 10.45 0.20 -37.94
N GLY A 714 11.54 0.91 -38.28
CA GLY A 714 12.07 0.95 -39.64
C GLY A 714 11.35 1.91 -40.59
N ARG A 715 10.31 2.61 -40.13
CA ARG A 715 9.61 3.68 -40.87
C ARG A 715 9.82 5.03 -40.18
N SER A 716 9.69 6.12 -40.92
CA SER A 716 9.62 7.46 -40.33
C SER A 716 8.17 7.82 -40.05
N ALA A 717 7.85 8.17 -38.81
CA ALA A 717 6.58 8.79 -38.45
C ALA A 717 6.61 10.28 -38.77
N THR A 718 5.44 10.91 -38.93
CA THR A 718 5.33 12.37 -39.13
C THR A 718 4.62 12.97 -37.92
N LEU A 719 5.27 13.90 -37.25
CA LEU A 719 4.72 14.68 -36.14
C LEU A 719 4.20 16.00 -36.69
N ARG A 720 2.89 16.23 -36.61
CA ARG A 720 2.29 17.50 -37.01
C ARG A 720 2.18 18.39 -35.77
N LEU A 721 2.98 19.47 -35.75
CA LEU A 721 3.00 20.44 -34.66
C LEU A 721 2.20 21.67 -35.09
N ALA A 722 1.15 22.01 -34.36
CA ALA A 722 0.48 23.30 -34.47
C ALA A 722 1.09 24.26 -33.43
N LEU A 723 1.77 25.29 -33.90
CA LEU A 723 2.48 26.27 -33.08
C LEU A 723 1.66 27.55 -33.01
N ALA A 724 1.57 28.18 -31.85
CA ALA A 724 0.88 29.45 -31.66
C ALA A 724 1.72 30.41 -30.81
N ASP A 725 1.73 31.70 -31.16
CA ASP A 725 2.40 32.72 -30.36
C ASP A 725 1.47 33.23 -29.24
N PRO A 726 1.82 33.03 -27.95
CA PRO A 726 1.03 33.52 -26.84
C PRO A 726 1.29 35.00 -26.52
N LEU A 727 2.26 35.65 -27.17
CA LEU A 727 2.65 37.02 -26.90
C LEU A 727 1.94 38.02 -27.81
N ALA A 728 1.83 39.27 -27.33
CA ALA A 728 1.32 40.39 -28.11
C ALA A 728 2.36 41.01 -29.07
N GLN A 729 3.54 40.39 -29.19
CA GLN A 729 4.66 40.85 -30.02
C GLN A 729 5.24 39.66 -30.79
N PRO A 730 5.86 39.87 -31.97
CA PRO A 730 6.39 38.77 -32.77
C PRO A 730 7.38 37.92 -31.98
N ALA A 731 7.24 36.61 -32.06
CA ALA A 731 8.07 35.66 -31.33
C ALA A 731 8.70 34.62 -32.26
N THR A 732 9.91 34.16 -31.89
CA THR A 732 10.53 33.00 -32.53
C THR A 732 10.51 31.83 -31.56
N LEU A 733 9.84 30.74 -31.92
CA LEU A 733 9.87 29.50 -31.14
C LEU A 733 11.06 28.66 -31.54
N ARG A 734 11.81 28.17 -30.55
CA ARG A 734 12.88 27.17 -30.71
C ARG A 734 12.39 25.82 -30.25
N LEU A 735 12.59 24.81 -31.08
CA LEU A 735 12.14 23.43 -30.85
C LEU A 735 13.38 22.52 -30.86
N ASP A 736 13.73 21.99 -29.69
CA ASP A 736 14.87 21.10 -29.49
C ASP A 736 14.38 19.73 -29.03
N TRP A 737 14.86 18.65 -29.68
CA TRP A 737 14.40 17.29 -29.42
C TRP A 737 15.45 16.46 -28.70
N THR A 738 15.03 15.79 -27.63
CA THR A 738 15.77 14.71 -26.97
C THR A 738 15.02 13.41 -27.21
N LEU A 739 15.67 12.46 -27.86
CA LEU A 739 15.03 11.21 -28.31
C LEU A 739 15.61 10.00 -27.56
N PRO A 740 14.79 9.01 -27.20
CA PRO A 740 15.27 7.79 -26.56
C PRO A 740 16.03 6.90 -27.56
N ALA A 741 16.70 5.87 -27.05
CA ALA A 741 17.36 4.88 -27.87
C ALA A 741 16.38 4.24 -28.88
N GLY A 742 16.84 4.00 -30.11
CA GLY A 742 16.01 3.44 -31.19
C GLY A 742 15.32 4.48 -32.08
N PHE A 743 15.55 5.77 -31.87
CA PHE A 743 15.09 6.84 -32.76
C PHE A 743 16.28 7.55 -33.43
N GLY A 744 16.08 8.01 -34.67
CA GLY A 744 17.07 8.82 -35.40
C GLY A 744 16.98 10.30 -35.02
N PRO A 745 18.07 11.07 -35.15
CA PRO A 745 18.10 12.46 -34.70
C PRO A 745 17.13 13.36 -35.49
N ILE A 746 16.52 14.31 -34.78
CA ILE A 746 15.74 15.42 -35.35
C ILE A 746 16.56 16.70 -35.26
N ALA A 747 16.65 17.47 -36.35
CA ALA A 747 17.31 18.77 -36.33
C ALA A 747 16.50 19.79 -35.53
N ALA A 748 17.19 20.63 -34.76
CA ALA A 748 16.56 21.76 -34.07
C ALA A 748 15.86 22.69 -35.07
N GLN A 749 14.67 23.17 -34.71
CA GLN A 749 13.85 24.03 -35.57
C GLN A 749 13.69 25.40 -34.93
N SER A 750 13.58 26.43 -35.77
CA SER A 750 13.25 27.79 -35.37
C SER A 750 12.11 28.30 -36.23
N VAL A 751 11.01 28.72 -35.59
CA VAL A 751 9.79 29.13 -36.27
C VAL A 751 9.42 30.53 -35.81
N GLU A 752 9.43 31.47 -36.76
CA GLU A 752 8.94 32.83 -36.55
C GLU A 752 7.41 32.87 -36.67
N LEU A 753 6.78 33.53 -35.71
CA LEU A 753 5.34 33.75 -35.65
C LEU A 753 5.06 35.26 -35.51
N ALA A 754 4.07 35.74 -36.25
CA ALA A 754 3.50 37.06 -36.00
C ALA A 754 2.66 37.03 -34.71
N PRO A 755 2.42 38.18 -34.04
CA PRO A 755 1.64 38.24 -32.81
C PRO A 755 0.30 37.52 -32.95
N GLY A 756 0.03 36.55 -32.08
CA GLY A 756 -1.20 35.76 -32.08
C GLY A 756 -1.43 34.87 -33.31
N ALA A 757 -0.43 34.71 -34.19
CA ALA A 757 -0.52 33.83 -35.35
C ALA A 757 -0.29 32.37 -34.94
N ALA A 758 -0.92 31.46 -35.71
CA ALA A 758 -0.67 30.02 -35.62
C ALA A 758 -0.06 29.50 -36.92
N ARG A 759 0.83 28.50 -36.81
CA ARG A 759 1.48 27.84 -37.94
C ARG A 759 1.64 26.35 -37.66
N SER A 760 1.30 25.51 -38.64
CA SER A 760 1.62 24.08 -38.58
C SER A 760 2.96 23.78 -39.26
N ILE A 761 3.74 22.87 -38.66
CA ILE A 761 4.92 22.28 -39.28
C ILE A 761 4.87 20.75 -39.13
N ASP A 762 5.41 20.04 -40.12
CA ASP A 762 5.57 18.60 -40.08
C ASP A 762 7.03 18.25 -39.76
N VAL A 763 7.23 17.38 -38.78
CA VAL A 763 8.54 16.92 -38.33
C VAL A 763 8.65 15.42 -38.55
N ALA A 764 9.61 15.00 -39.36
CA ALA A 764 9.89 13.58 -39.54
C ALA A 764 10.55 13.02 -38.27
N LEU A 765 10.00 11.93 -37.73
CA LEU A 765 10.53 11.16 -36.61
C LEU A 765 11.03 9.80 -37.13
N PRO A 766 12.34 9.64 -37.38
CA PRO A 766 12.89 8.38 -37.84
C PRO A 766 12.90 7.35 -36.71
N VAL A 767 12.40 6.14 -36.96
CA VAL A 767 12.44 5.02 -36.00
C VAL A 767 13.33 3.90 -36.54
N ALA A 768 14.33 3.50 -35.77
CA ALA A 768 15.24 2.44 -36.15
C ALA A 768 14.49 1.11 -36.30
N GLY A 769 14.81 0.34 -37.34
CA GLY A 769 14.29 -1.02 -37.54
C GLY A 769 15.12 -2.07 -36.79
N GLY A 770 14.67 -3.33 -36.88
CA GLY A 770 15.48 -4.50 -36.48
C GLY A 770 15.50 -4.84 -34.99
N ARG A 771 14.84 -4.05 -34.13
CA ARG A 771 14.54 -4.46 -32.75
C ARG A 771 13.10 -4.98 -32.64
N PRO A 772 12.86 -6.03 -31.85
CA PRO A 772 11.51 -6.37 -31.41
C PRO A 772 10.91 -5.19 -30.63
N VAL A 773 9.64 -4.91 -30.88
CA VAL A 773 8.83 -3.95 -30.13
C VAL A 773 7.78 -4.74 -29.37
N ARG A 774 7.58 -4.41 -28.09
CA ARG A 774 6.50 -4.99 -27.30
C ARG A 774 5.19 -4.29 -27.63
N LEU A 775 4.08 -5.02 -27.60
CA LEU A 775 2.77 -4.40 -27.77
C LEU A 775 2.50 -3.42 -26.63
N GLY A 776 1.94 -2.25 -26.94
CA GLY A 776 1.74 -1.18 -25.96
C GLY A 776 3.02 -0.45 -25.55
N GLU A 777 4.19 -0.77 -26.14
CA GLU A 777 5.43 -0.06 -25.85
C GLU A 777 5.31 1.42 -26.26
N ILE A 778 5.49 2.31 -25.29
CA ILE A 778 5.51 3.76 -25.49
C ILE A 778 6.95 4.24 -25.27
N ALA A 779 7.47 4.96 -26.26
CA ALA A 779 8.74 5.67 -26.13
C ALA A 779 8.46 7.15 -25.91
N ILE A 780 9.03 7.72 -24.84
CA ILE A 780 8.87 9.15 -24.55
C ILE A 780 9.96 9.94 -25.28
N CYS A 781 9.57 10.65 -26.33
CA CYS A 781 10.39 11.70 -26.94
C CYS A 781 10.19 13.00 -26.15
N THR A 782 11.22 13.78 -25.90
CA THR A 782 11.08 15.07 -25.21
C THR A 782 11.31 16.21 -26.19
N LEU A 783 10.30 17.06 -26.37
CA LEU A 783 10.41 18.32 -27.10
C LEU A 783 10.57 19.46 -26.10
N ARG A 784 11.69 20.17 -26.15
CA ARG A 784 11.85 21.44 -25.45
C ARG A 784 11.41 22.57 -26.36
N VAL A 785 10.41 23.33 -25.93
CA VAL A 785 9.95 24.54 -26.62
C VAL A 785 10.39 25.76 -25.82
N ALA A 786 11.02 26.73 -26.50
CA ALA A 786 11.43 27.99 -25.89
C ALA A 786 11.07 29.19 -26.77
N ILE A 787 10.72 30.32 -26.15
CA ILE A 787 10.51 31.58 -26.86
C ILE A 787 11.82 32.36 -26.87
N ALA A 788 12.43 32.50 -28.05
CA ALA A 788 13.74 33.13 -28.20
C ALA A 788 13.76 34.57 -27.67
N GLY A 789 14.82 34.92 -26.95
CA GLY A 789 14.97 36.25 -26.35
C GLY A 789 14.22 36.44 -25.02
N THR A 790 13.53 35.41 -24.53
CA THR A 790 12.85 35.42 -23.22
C THR A 790 13.37 34.28 -22.33
N GLY A 791 12.94 34.25 -21.07
CA GLY A 791 13.17 33.11 -20.18
C GLY A 791 12.16 31.96 -20.34
N HIS A 792 11.15 32.10 -21.21
CA HIS A 792 10.08 31.11 -21.36
C HIS A 792 10.58 29.86 -22.06
N ALA A 793 10.57 28.74 -21.34
CA ALA A 793 10.85 27.42 -21.87
C ALA A 793 10.04 26.37 -21.11
N ALA A 794 9.65 25.30 -21.80
CA ALA A 794 8.98 24.15 -21.21
C ALA A 794 9.35 22.87 -21.98
N ALA A 795 9.39 21.74 -21.26
CA ALA A 795 9.47 20.42 -21.83
C ALA A 795 8.08 19.85 -22.11
N VAL A 796 7.94 19.19 -23.25
CA VAL A 796 6.76 18.43 -23.67
C VAL A 796 7.18 16.98 -23.79
N ALA A 797 6.63 16.12 -22.94
CA ALA A 797 6.74 14.68 -23.14
C ALA A 797 5.83 14.30 -24.32
N VAL A 798 6.41 13.67 -25.33
CA VAL A 798 5.76 13.23 -26.55
C VAL A 798 5.79 11.71 -26.56
N PRO A 799 4.76 11.05 -25.99
CA PRO A 799 4.64 9.61 -26.01
C PRO A 799 4.39 9.14 -27.45
N VAL A 800 5.26 8.25 -27.92
CA VAL A 800 5.17 7.61 -29.23
C VAL A 800 4.89 6.15 -29.01
N GLN A 801 3.67 5.72 -29.35
CA GLN A 801 3.28 4.32 -29.31
C GLN A 801 3.93 3.59 -30.48
N LEU A 802 4.77 2.62 -30.15
CA LEU A 802 5.41 1.80 -31.15
C LEU A 802 4.48 0.66 -31.56
N ILE A 803 4.25 0.55 -32.86
CA ILE A 803 3.40 -0.49 -33.45
C ILE A 803 4.29 -1.70 -33.76
N PRO A 804 4.17 -2.83 -33.04
CA PRO A 804 4.86 -4.05 -33.41
C PRO A 804 4.36 -4.55 -34.77
N VAL A 805 5.28 -5.08 -35.58
CA VAL A 805 4.97 -5.74 -36.84
C VAL A 805 5.01 -7.24 -36.60
N LEU A 806 3.85 -7.89 -36.66
CA LEU A 806 3.71 -9.33 -36.47
C LEU A 806 3.59 -10.03 -37.82
N PRO A 807 4.21 -11.22 -37.98
CA PRO A 807 4.19 -11.95 -39.23
C PRO A 807 2.79 -12.52 -39.55
N ALA A 808 2.36 -12.40 -40.80
CA ALA A 808 1.23 -13.13 -41.33
C ALA A 808 1.58 -14.63 -41.43
N GLY A 809 0.96 -15.49 -40.61
CA GLY A 809 1.21 -16.92 -40.66
C GLY A 809 0.76 -17.74 -39.44
N THR A 810 1.31 -18.95 -39.33
CA THR A 810 0.99 -19.97 -38.30
C THR A 810 1.50 -19.60 -36.91
N PHE A 811 0.82 -20.09 -35.86
CA PHE A 811 1.15 -19.86 -34.44
C PHE A 811 2.26 -20.80 -33.92
N THR A 812 3.37 -20.89 -34.66
CA THR A 812 4.55 -21.71 -34.31
C THR A 812 5.68 -20.91 -33.67
N ARG A 813 5.51 -19.60 -33.55
CA ARG A 813 6.43 -18.66 -32.89
C ARG A 813 6.11 -18.55 -31.39
N ALA A 814 6.96 -17.86 -30.64
CA ALA A 814 6.62 -17.45 -29.27
C ALA A 814 5.31 -16.64 -29.23
N ALA A 815 4.60 -16.66 -28.10
CA ALA A 815 3.39 -15.87 -27.94
C ALA A 815 3.67 -14.40 -28.25
N ASP A 816 2.73 -13.75 -28.94
CA ASP A 816 2.85 -12.31 -29.20
C ASP A 816 2.67 -11.54 -27.89
N PHE A 817 1.80 -12.04 -26.99
CA PHE A 817 1.52 -11.48 -25.68
C PHE A 817 1.55 -12.59 -24.62
N VAL A 818 2.12 -12.28 -23.46
CA VAL A 818 2.09 -13.13 -22.27
C VAL A 818 1.56 -12.28 -21.14
N LEU A 819 0.41 -12.67 -20.58
CA LEU A 819 -0.21 -12.05 -19.43
C LEU A 819 0.06 -12.95 -18.22
N ALA A 820 0.85 -12.47 -17.28
CA ALA A 820 1.30 -13.21 -16.09
C ALA A 820 1.78 -12.30 -14.95
N GLU A 821 1.58 -11.00 -15.03
CA GLU A 821 2.09 -10.02 -14.05
C GLU A 821 0.94 -9.43 -13.24
N ARG A 822 1.21 -9.12 -11.96
CA ARG A 822 0.22 -8.51 -11.05
C ARG A 822 -0.39 -7.21 -11.59
N SER A 823 0.39 -6.44 -12.35
CA SER A 823 -0.06 -5.19 -12.95
C SER A 823 -1.10 -5.34 -14.07
N GLU A 824 -1.30 -6.57 -14.56
CA GLU A 824 -2.27 -6.90 -15.63
C GLU A 824 -3.59 -7.42 -15.04
N ILE A 825 -3.66 -7.57 -13.71
CA ILE A 825 -4.80 -8.11 -12.99
C ILE A 825 -5.69 -6.98 -12.48
N THR A 826 -6.99 -7.17 -12.71
CA THR A 826 -8.04 -6.50 -11.95
C THR A 826 -8.69 -7.50 -11.00
N ASP A 827 -8.46 -7.31 -9.71
CA ASP A 827 -9.20 -8.03 -8.66
C ASP A 827 -10.44 -7.24 -8.27
N LEU A 828 -11.63 -7.82 -8.43
CA LEU A 828 -12.86 -7.21 -7.93
C LEU A 828 -12.93 -7.25 -6.40
N HIS A 829 -12.08 -8.04 -5.73
CA HIS A 829 -12.11 -8.25 -4.29
C HIS A 829 -10.85 -7.75 -3.55
N ALA A 830 -9.94 -7.04 -4.24
CA ALA A 830 -8.65 -6.58 -3.71
C ALA A 830 -8.74 -5.74 -2.42
N ASN A 831 -9.85 -5.03 -2.22
CA ASN A 831 -10.07 -4.14 -1.07
C ASN A 831 -11.05 -4.73 -0.03
N VAL A 832 -11.34 -6.04 -0.08
CA VAL A 832 -12.25 -6.72 0.86
C VAL A 832 -11.49 -7.83 1.57
N PRO A 833 -10.89 -7.57 2.76
CA PRO A 833 -10.00 -8.52 3.43
C PRO A 833 -10.58 -9.93 3.63
N GLN A 834 -11.91 -10.05 3.85
CA GLN A 834 -12.59 -11.33 4.06
C GLN A 834 -12.78 -12.15 2.78
N ARG A 835 -12.40 -11.60 1.61
CA ARG A 835 -12.42 -12.25 0.30
C ARG A 835 -11.02 -12.35 -0.30
N GLU A 836 -9.98 -12.25 0.52
CA GLU A 836 -8.58 -12.35 0.07
C GLU A 836 -8.30 -13.66 -0.69
N HIS A 837 -8.99 -14.75 -0.35
CA HIS A 837 -8.87 -16.05 -1.03
C HIS A 837 -9.34 -16.03 -2.50
N ARG A 838 -10.00 -14.96 -2.93
CA ARG A 838 -10.49 -14.73 -4.30
C ARG A 838 -9.60 -13.79 -5.11
N ASN A 839 -8.50 -13.31 -4.52
CA ASN A 839 -7.56 -12.44 -5.21
C ASN A 839 -6.52 -13.28 -5.94
N TRP A 840 -6.06 -12.79 -7.09
CA TRP A 840 -5.03 -13.46 -7.87
C TRP A 840 -3.75 -13.74 -7.07
N THR A 841 -3.38 -15.02 -6.99
CA THR A 841 -2.25 -15.53 -6.21
C THR A 841 -0.98 -15.76 -7.03
N GLY A 842 -1.05 -15.62 -8.35
CA GLY A 842 0.09 -15.72 -9.26
C GLY A 842 -0.24 -16.34 -10.61
N PRO A 843 0.74 -16.51 -11.51
CA PRO A 843 0.49 -17.02 -12.87
C PRO A 843 -0.10 -18.44 -12.96
N GLY A 844 -0.01 -19.20 -11.87
CA GLY A 844 -0.62 -20.53 -11.74
C GLY A 844 -2.14 -20.50 -11.52
N ASP A 845 -2.61 -19.39 -10.96
CA ASP A 845 -4.02 -19.05 -10.72
C ASP A 845 -4.64 -18.66 -12.06
N LEU A 846 -4.28 -17.49 -12.59
CA LEU A 846 -4.70 -17.02 -13.92
C LEU A 846 -3.51 -16.50 -14.72
N SER A 847 -3.32 -17.00 -15.94
CA SER A 847 -2.39 -16.41 -16.93
C SER A 847 -2.78 -16.75 -18.36
N ALA A 848 -2.27 -15.99 -19.34
CA ALA A 848 -2.58 -16.22 -20.74
C ALA A 848 -1.39 -16.03 -21.66
N GLN A 849 -1.28 -16.89 -22.68
CA GLN A 849 -0.39 -16.69 -23.83
C GLN A 849 -1.24 -16.50 -25.08
N VAL A 850 -0.99 -15.44 -25.82
CA VAL A 850 -1.84 -15.05 -26.95
C VAL A 850 -1.01 -14.89 -28.23
N TRP A 851 -1.56 -15.40 -29.32
CA TRP A 851 -1.09 -15.21 -30.68
C TRP A 851 -2.18 -14.58 -31.53
N ILE A 852 -1.82 -13.62 -32.37
CA ILE A 852 -2.70 -13.01 -33.35
C ILE A 852 -2.05 -13.05 -34.73
N GLY A 853 -2.84 -13.25 -35.77
CA GLY A 853 -2.31 -13.28 -37.12
C GLY A 853 -3.38 -13.24 -38.18
N ARG A 854 -2.94 -13.23 -39.43
CA ARG A 854 -3.81 -13.34 -40.60
C ARG A 854 -3.61 -14.70 -41.26
N GLN A 855 -4.70 -15.46 -41.40
CA GLN A 855 -4.72 -16.73 -42.12
C GLN A 855 -5.67 -16.58 -43.32
N GLY A 856 -5.10 -16.37 -44.52
CA GLY A 856 -5.89 -16.10 -45.71
C GLY A 856 -6.69 -14.78 -45.59
N ASP A 857 -8.00 -14.87 -45.76
CA ASP A 857 -8.97 -13.76 -45.63
C ASP A 857 -9.60 -13.65 -44.23
N ARG A 858 -8.98 -14.30 -43.23
CA ARG A 858 -9.44 -14.29 -41.84
C ARG A 858 -8.39 -13.69 -40.89
N LEU A 859 -8.87 -12.93 -39.92
CA LEU A 859 -8.14 -12.63 -38.69
C LEU A 859 -8.21 -13.87 -37.79
N ALA A 860 -7.09 -14.33 -37.26
CA ALA A 860 -7.00 -15.49 -36.40
C ALA A 860 -6.38 -15.10 -35.05
N LEU A 861 -6.90 -15.69 -33.98
CA LEU A 861 -6.40 -15.56 -32.62
C LEU A 861 -6.28 -16.95 -31.99
N ARG A 862 -5.18 -17.19 -31.28
CA ARG A 862 -5.04 -18.33 -30.37
C ARG A 862 -4.71 -17.80 -29.00
N ALA A 863 -5.44 -18.24 -27.98
CA ALA A 863 -5.12 -17.98 -26.59
C ALA A 863 -4.98 -19.30 -25.85
N VAL A 864 -3.91 -19.45 -25.08
CA VAL A 864 -3.72 -20.55 -24.14
C VAL A 864 -3.79 -19.95 -22.75
N VAL A 865 -4.89 -20.19 -22.07
CA VAL A 865 -5.20 -19.70 -20.73
C VAL A 865 -4.84 -20.79 -19.73
N ARG A 866 -4.10 -20.44 -18.68
CA ARG A 866 -4.00 -21.22 -17.46
C ARG A 866 -5.00 -20.64 -16.46
N ASP A 867 -5.82 -21.52 -15.92
CA ASP A 867 -6.85 -21.23 -14.92
C ASP A 867 -6.98 -22.49 -14.04
N ASP A 868 -6.85 -22.35 -12.73
CA ASP A 868 -6.86 -23.48 -11.80
C ASP A 868 -8.26 -24.13 -11.67
N LYS A 869 -9.36 -23.38 -11.87
CA LYS A 869 -10.74 -23.91 -11.86
C LYS A 869 -11.63 -23.30 -12.95
N HIS A 870 -11.95 -24.15 -13.94
CA HIS A 870 -12.92 -23.77 -14.97
C HIS A 870 -14.37 -23.71 -14.48
N VAL A 871 -14.93 -22.54 -14.22
CA VAL A 871 -16.35 -22.29 -13.95
C VAL A 871 -16.95 -21.39 -15.03
N GLN A 872 -17.70 -22.02 -15.94
CA GLN A 872 -18.51 -21.32 -16.93
C GLN A 872 -19.87 -21.99 -17.10
N GLY A 873 -20.87 -21.47 -16.41
CA GLY A 873 -22.27 -21.92 -16.48
C GLY A 873 -23.22 -20.94 -17.16
N HIS A 874 -22.73 -19.81 -17.66
CA HIS A 874 -23.56 -18.76 -18.23
C HIS A 874 -23.77 -18.96 -19.74
N PRO A 875 -24.94 -18.54 -20.28
CA PRO A 875 -25.18 -18.57 -21.72
C PRO A 875 -24.26 -17.57 -22.44
N ALA A 876 -24.08 -17.74 -23.76
CA ALA A 876 -23.10 -16.98 -24.55
C ALA A 876 -23.13 -15.45 -24.34
N GLY A 877 -24.32 -14.83 -24.27
CA GLY A 877 -24.46 -13.37 -24.07
C GLY A 877 -24.07 -12.88 -22.67
N GLU A 878 -23.99 -13.78 -21.70
CA GLU A 878 -23.65 -13.51 -20.30
C GLU A 878 -22.34 -14.20 -19.87
N ALA A 879 -21.66 -14.88 -20.80
CA ALA A 879 -20.47 -15.67 -20.51
C ALA A 879 -19.33 -14.87 -19.87
N TRP A 880 -19.32 -13.54 -20.00
CA TRP A 880 -18.38 -12.65 -19.33
C TRP A 880 -18.42 -12.72 -17.80
N GLN A 881 -19.50 -13.27 -17.21
CA GLN A 881 -19.67 -13.43 -15.76
C GLN A 881 -18.94 -14.66 -15.18
N GLY A 882 -18.45 -15.56 -16.02
CA GLY A 882 -17.57 -16.66 -15.63
C GLY A 882 -16.38 -16.77 -16.58
N ASP A 883 -15.70 -17.92 -16.60
CA ASP A 883 -14.46 -18.07 -17.36
C ASP A 883 -14.66 -17.93 -18.86
N SER A 884 -14.03 -16.89 -19.40
CA SER A 884 -14.22 -16.49 -20.79
C SER A 884 -13.10 -15.57 -21.25
N LEU A 885 -12.90 -15.53 -22.56
CA LEU A 885 -12.01 -14.61 -23.22
C LEU A 885 -12.85 -13.52 -23.91
N GLN A 886 -12.65 -12.26 -23.54
CA GLN A 886 -13.20 -11.13 -24.27
C GLN A 886 -12.14 -10.53 -25.20
N VAL A 887 -12.54 -10.20 -26.43
CA VAL A 887 -11.64 -9.65 -27.46
C VAL A 887 -12.26 -8.37 -28.05
N GLY A 888 -11.56 -7.26 -27.91
CA GLY A 888 -11.88 -5.96 -28.50
C GLY A 888 -11.07 -5.72 -29.78
N LEU A 889 -11.74 -5.35 -30.87
CA LEU A 889 -11.10 -5.05 -32.17
C LEU A 889 -11.59 -3.71 -32.72
N ALA A 890 -10.69 -2.72 -32.80
CA ALA A 890 -10.97 -1.43 -33.41
C ALA A 890 -10.25 -1.29 -34.76
N VAL A 891 -11.05 -1.00 -35.79
CA VAL A 891 -10.57 -0.78 -37.16
C VAL A 891 -9.87 0.58 -37.22
N PRO A 892 -8.71 0.70 -37.92
CA PRO A 892 -8.00 1.97 -38.01
C PRO A 892 -8.90 3.11 -38.53
N GLY A 893 -8.92 4.23 -37.79
CA GLY A 893 -9.73 5.41 -38.08
C GLY A 893 -11.17 5.37 -37.55
N SER A 894 -11.60 4.27 -36.91
CA SER A 894 -12.90 4.15 -36.24
C SER A 894 -12.81 4.62 -34.78
N ARG A 895 -13.90 5.21 -34.26
CA ARG A 895 -14.10 5.43 -32.82
C ARG A 895 -14.91 4.31 -32.16
N ASP A 896 -15.54 3.46 -32.97
CA ASP A 896 -16.27 2.27 -32.53
C ASP A 896 -15.41 1.02 -32.70
N PHE A 897 -15.79 -0.05 -32.02
CA PHE A 897 -15.07 -1.31 -31.99
C PHE A 897 -16.02 -2.52 -32.00
N TRP A 898 -15.44 -3.69 -32.25
CA TRP A 898 -16.09 -4.98 -32.09
C TRP A 898 -15.69 -5.58 -30.75
N GLU A 899 -16.63 -6.19 -30.05
CA GLU A 899 -16.38 -6.95 -28.83
C GLU A 899 -16.95 -8.35 -28.97
N PHE A 900 -16.09 -9.36 -28.77
CA PHE A 900 -16.49 -10.75 -28.76
C PHE A 900 -16.24 -11.37 -27.40
N THR A 901 -17.22 -12.09 -26.86
CA THR A 901 -17.04 -12.98 -25.71
C THR A 901 -16.97 -14.41 -26.21
N LEU A 902 -15.86 -15.08 -25.92
CA LEU A 902 -15.54 -16.44 -26.34
C LEU A 902 -15.40 -17.30 -25.08
N ALA A 903 -16.18 -18.37 -24.96
CA ALA A 903 -16.13 -19.21 -23.77
C ALA A 903 -16.21 -20.70 -24.10
N ARG A 904 -15.84 -21.51 -23.10
CA ARG A 904 -16.03 -22.96 -23.10
C ARG A 904 -17.03 -23.28 -22.00
N ASP A 905 -18.17 -23.86 -22.36
CA ASP A 905 -19.16 -24.31 -21.39
C ASP A 905 -18.57 -25.37 -20.45
N GLY A 906 -18.69 -25.17 -19.14
CA GLY A 906 -18.05 -26.02 -18.14
C GLY A 906 -18.63 -27.44 -18.08
N ALA A 907 -19.91 -27.62 -18.41
CA ALA A 907 -20.58 -28.91 -18.34
C ALA A 907 -20.46 -29.75 -19.62
N SER A 908 -20.72 -29.13 -20.77
CA SER A 908 -20.76 -29.77 -22.07
C SER A 908 -19.43 -29.66 -22.84
N GLY A 909 -18.57 -28.71 -22.47
CA GLY A 909 -17.38 -28.38 -23.24
C GLY A 909 -17.66 -27.72 -24.59
N ALA A 910 -18.88 -27.25 -24.83
CA ALA A 910 -19.25 -26.57 -26.06
C ALA A 910 -18.58 -25.19 -26.16
N ALA A 911 -18.24 -24.77 -27.38
CA ALA A 911 -17.77 -23.43 -27.66
C ALA A 911 -18.95 -22.44 -27.66
N LEU A 912 -18.83 -21.35 -26.91
CA LEU A 912 -19.82 -20.28 -26.82
C LEU A 912 -19.23 -19.01 -27.43
N ILE A 913 -20.01 -18.33 -28.28
CA ILE A 913 -19.62 -17.08 -28.96
C ILE A 913 -20.75 -16.07 -28.79
N ALA A 914 -20.42 -14.87 -28.31
CA ALA A 914 -21.28 -13.70 -28.42
C ALA A 914 -20.49 -12.53 -29.01
N ASN A 915 -21.19 -11.69 -29.78
CA ASN A 915 -20.67 -10.42 -30.28
C ASN A 915 -21.39 -9.31 -29.51
N THR A 916 -20.82 -8.95 -28.36
CA THR A 916 -21.45 -8.11 -27.33
C THR A 916 -21.48 -6.64 -27.72
N ALA A 917 -20.57 -6.19 -28.59
CA ALA A 917 -20.58 -4.84 -29.17
C ALA A 917 -20.08 -4.86 -30.61
N HIS A 918 -20.62 -4.00 -31.46
CA HIS A 918 -20.16 -3.83 -32.84
C HIS A 918 -20.43 -2.40 -33.34
N PRO A 919 -19.69 -1.91 -34.35
CA PRO A 919 -19.88 -0.56 -34.87
C PRO A 919 -21.31 -0.29 -35.34
N PRO A 920 -21.83 0.94 -35.17
CA PRO A 920 -23.17 1.30 -35.63
C PRO A 920 -23.40 0.96 -37.10
N GLY A 921 -24.47 0.21 -37.39
CA GLY A 921 -24.83 -0.22 -38.74
C GLY A 921 -24.08 -1.45 -39.25
N ALA A 922 -23.14 -2.02 -38.48
CA ALA A 922 -22.56 -3.33 -38.77
C ALA A 922 -23.55 -4.45 -38.36
N ALA A 923 -23.49 -5.59 -39.07
CA ALA A 923 -24.26 -6.76 -38.70
C ALA A 923 -23.54 -7.57 -37.61
N ASP A 924 -24.31 -8.33 -36.83
CA ASP A 924 -23.74 -9.28 -35.88
C ASP A 924 -22.83 -10.30 -36.60
N ALA A 925 -21.55 -10.34 -36.20
CA ALA A 925 -20.54 -11.22 -36.73
C ALA A 925 -20.39 -12.56 -35.98
N ALA A 926 -21.11 -12.80 -34.87
CA ALA A 926 -20.99 -14.01 -34.05
C ALA A 926 -21.17 -15.30 -34.87
N GLY A 927 -22.16 -15.35 -35.76
CA GLY A 927 -22.41 -16.51 -36.62
C GLY A 927 -21.37 -16.75 -37.72
N GLN A 928 -20.45 -15.80 -37.94
CA GLN A 928 -19.34 -15.90 -38.90
C GLN A 928 -18.00 -16.19 -38.21
N THR A 929 -17.96 -16.09 -36.89
CA THR A 929 -16.81 -16.43 -36.04
C THR A 929 -16.69 -17.94 -35.92
N ALA A 930 -15.50 -18.47 -36.20
CA ALA A 930 -15.18 -19.86 -35.91
C ALA A 930 -14.42 -19.91 -34.58
N LEU A 931 -14.85 -20.76 -33.65
CA LEU A 931 -14.18 -20.96 -32.36
C LEU A 931 -14.03 -22.46 -32.07
N THR A 932 -12.81 -22.87 -31.75
CA THR A 932 -12.50 -24.17 -31.16
C THR A 932 -12.00 -23.95 -29.75
N THR A 933 -12.52 -24.71 -28.78
CA THR A 933 -12.01 -24.71 -27.40
C THR A 933 -11.58 -26.11 -26.99
N THR A 934 -10.43 -26.23 -26.33
CA THR A 934 -9.96 -27.49 -25.73
C THR A 934 -9.47 -27.21 -24.32
N ARG A 935 -9.66 -28.15 -23.39
CA ARG A 935 -9.12 -28.05 -22.02
C ARG A 935 -8.36 -29.33 -21.66
N ALA A 936 -7.17 -29.17 -21.07
CA ALA A 936 -6.35 -30.25 -20.56
C ALA A 936 -5.76 -29.84 -19.20
N GLY A 937 -6.29 -30.41 -18.11
CA GLY A 937 -5.94 -29.98 -16.76
C GLY A 937 -6.41 -28.56 -16.49
N ASP A 938 -5.46 -27.70 -16.13
CA ASP A 938 -5.62 -26.27 -15.86
C ASP A 938 -5.39 -25.39 -17.11
N LEU A 939 -5.23 -25.98 -18.30
CA LEU A 939 -4.99 -25.24 -19.54
C LEU A 939 -6.19 -25.29 -20.46
N THR A 940 -6.76 -24.12 -20.79
CA THR A 940 -7.80 -23.95 -21.80
C THR A 940 -7.24 -23.23 -23.03
N THR A 941 -7.34 -23.85 -24.20
CA THR A 941 -6.95 -23.25 -25.48
C THR A 941 -8.17 -22.79 -26.26
N TYR A 942 -8.17 -21.53 -26.66
CA TYR A 942 -9.13 -20.90 -27.56
C TYR A 942 -8.46 -20.68 -28.93
N GLU A 943 -9.08 -21.16 -30.01
CA GLU A 943 -8.67 -20.85 -31.38
C GLU A 943 -9.84 -20.21 -32.12
N ALA A 944 -9.78 -18.90 -32.30
CA ALA A 944 -10.83 -18.09 -32.91
C ALA A 944 -10.40 -17.55 -34.27
N SER A 945 -11.34 -17.42 -35.21
CA SER A 945 -11.10 -16.67 -36.44
C SER A 945 -12.33 -15.96 -36.97
N TRP A 946 -12.12 -14.79 -37.57
CA TRP A 946 -13.15 -13.91 -38.12
C TRP A 946 -12.86 -13.59 -39.60
N PRO A 947 -13.85 -13.61 -40.50
CA PRO A 947 -13.65 -13.11 -41.86
C PRO A 947 -13.32 -11.61 -41.82
N LEU A 948 -12.27 -11.19 -42.53
CA LEU A 948 -11.85 -9.78 -42.53
C LEU A 948 -12.97 -8.86 -43.02
N ALA A 949 -13.71 -9.28 -44.06
CA ALA A 949 -14.83 -8.51 -44.60
C ALA A 949 -15.96 -8.29 -43.58
N ALA A 950 -16.22 -9.27 -42.70
CA ALA A 950 -17.25 -9.15 -41.67
C ALA A 950 -16.90 -8.06 -40.63
N LEU A 951 -15.61 -7.83 -40.39
CA LEU A 951 -15.09 -6.81 -39.48
C LEU A 951 -14.83 -5.45 -40.15
N GLY A 952 -15.10 -5.32 -41.46
CA GLY A 952 -14.72 -4.13 -42.23
C GLY A 952 -13.20 -3.97 -42.42
N LEU A 953 -12.46 -5.08 -42.35
CA LEU A 953 -11.01 -5.15 -42.49
C LEU A 953 -10.59 -5.68 -43.87
N ASN A 954 -9.34 -5.38 -44.23
CA ASN A 954 -8.63 -5.98 -45.36
C ASN A 954 -7.12 -5.98 -45.05
N ALA A 955 -6.30 -6.57 -45.93
CA ALA A 955 -4.85 -6.65 -45.73
C ALA A 955 -4.14 -5.28 -45.71
N GLU A 956 -4.72 -4.23 -46.31
CA GLU A 956 -4.15 -2.89 -46.25
C GLU A 956 -4.40 -2.24 -44.89
N ARG A 957 -5.64 -2.32 -44.38
CA ARG A 957 -6.03 -1.82 -43.06
C ARG A 957 -5.28 -2.54 -41.94
N LEU A 958 -5.06 -3.85 -42.06
CA LEU A 958 -4.25 -4.60 -41.10
C LEU A 958 -2.78 -4.15 -41.05
N ARG A 959 -2.21 -3.74 -42.19
CA ARG A 959 -0.85 -3.17 -42.26
C ARG A 959 -0.77 -1.72 -41.78
N ALA A 960 -1.88 -0.99 -41.84
CA ALA A 960 -1.97 0.37 -41.32
C ALA A 960 -2.03 0.39 -39.78
N GLY A 961 -2.53 -0.67 -39.16
CA GLY A 961 -2.59 -0.86 -37.72
C GLY A 961 -3.98 -1.30 -37.27
N LEU A 962 -4.08 -2.45 -36.60
CA LEU A 962 -5.28 -2.93 -35.94
C LEU A 962 -5.14 -2.66 -34.44
N ALA A 963 -6.12 -1.98 -33.85
CA ALA A 963 -6.17 -1.80 -32.40
C ALA A 963 -6.86 -3.03 -31.79
N VAL A 964 -6.18 -3.70 -30.88
CA VAL A 964 -6.61 -4.98 -30.29
C VAL A 964 -6.47 -4.89 -28.78
N ASP A 965 -7.51 -5.29 -28.08
CA ASP A 965 -7.46 -5.51 -26.64
C ASP A 965 -8.10 -6.85 -26.30
N LEU A 966 -7.73 -7.42 -25.17
CA LEU A 966 -8.31 -8.67 -24.70
C LEU A 966 -8.20 -8.78 -23.19
N LEU A 967 -9.14 -9.52 -22.62
CA LEU A 967 -9.09 -9.90 -21.22
C LEU A 967 -9.61 -11.32 -21.04
N VAL A 968 -9.12 -11.98 -19.99
CA VAL A 968 -9.57 -13.31 -19.58
C VAL A 968 -10.25 -13.17 -18.24
N ASN A 969 -11.54 -13.49 -18.20
CA ASN A 969 -12.36 -13.52 -17.00
C ASN A 969 -12.10 -14.79 -16.21
N ASP A 970 -12.24 -14.65 -14.90
CA ASP A 970 -11.91 -15.66 -13.91
C ASP A 970 -13.05 -15.79 -12.90
N ASP A 971 -13.49 -17.01 -12.63
CA ASP A 971 -14.50 -17.39 -11.65
C ASP A 971 -14.15 -18.73 -11.01
N ASP A 972 -13.85 -18.72 -9.72
CA ASP A 972 -13.55 -19.92 -8.95
C ASP A 972 -14.77 -20.64 -8.35
N GLY A 973 -15.98 -20.22 -8.71
CA GLY A 973 -17.25 -20.80 -8.28
C GLY A 973 -18.04 -19.95 -7.29
N GLU A 974 -17.53 -18.76 -6.95
CA GLU A 974 -18.24 -17.77 -6.14
C GLU A 974 -18.64 -16.52 -6.95
N GLY A 975 -18.70 -16.66 -8.27
CA GLY A 975 -18.92 -15.61 -9.27
C GLY A 975 -17.60 -14.94 -9.66
N ARG A 976 -17.61 -14.16 -10.75
CA ARG A 976 -16.42 -13.48 -11.28
C ARG A 976 -15.53 -12.81 -10.23
N ASP A 977 -14.30 -13.30 -10.11
CA ASP A 977 -13.29 -12.83 -9.16
C ASP A 977 -12.54 -11.60 -9.69
N GLY A 978 -12.31 -11.60 -10.99
CA GLY A 978 -11.53 -10.57 -11.65
C GLY A 978 -11.32 -10.87 -13.12
N TRP A 979 -10.25 -10.28 -13.66
CA TRP A 979 -9.74 -10.62 -14.97
C TRP A 979 -8.26 -10.22 -15.10
N ILE A 980 -7.56 -10.91 -16.01
CA ILE A 980 -6.26 -10.46 -16.52
C ILE A 980 -6.46 -9.81 -17.88
N GLU A 981 -5.95 -8.61 -18.09
CA GLU A 981 -6.14 -7.84 -19.33
C GLU A 981 -4.83 -7.36 -19.97
N LEU A 982 -4.88 -7.19 -21.30
CA LEU A 982 -3.77 -6.69 -22.09
C LEU A 982 -3.58 -5.17 -21.97
N ALA A 983 -4.68 -4.43 -21.85
CA ALA A 983 -4.69 -2.99 -21.62
C ALA A 983 -6.01 -2.56 -20.94
N PRO A 984 -6.05 -1.38 -20.28
CA PRO A 984 -7.22 -0.94 -19.49
C PRO A 984 -8.38 -0.38 -20.33
N GLY A 985 -8.58 -0.82 -21.57
CA GLY A 985 -9.57 -0.24 -22.50
C GLY A 985 -10.88 -1.02 -22.63
N LEU A 986 -10.92 -2.26 -22.14
CA LEU A 986 -12.01 -3.22 -22.41
C LEU A 986 -12.76 -3.68 -21.16
N GLY A 987 -12.09 -3.86 -20.02
CA GLY A 987 -12.68 -4.40 -18.79
C GLY A 987 -13.47 -3.37 -17.98
N HIS A 988 -12.77 -2.34 -17.49
CA HIS A 988 -13.36 -1.27 -16.66
C HIS A 988 -14.19 -0.27 -17.46
N GLU A 989 -13.75 0.03 -18.67
CA GLU A 989 -14.37 0.98 -19.59
C GLU A 989 -14.40 0.39 -21.00
N LYS A 990 -15.10 1.06 -21.91
CA LYS A 990 -15.26 0.63 -23.31
C LYS A 990 -14.68 1.69 -24.24
N GLU A 991 -13.38 1.90 -24.10
CA GLU A 991 -12.63 2.99 -24.74
C GLU A 991 -11.59 2.44 -25.73
N PRO A 992 -11.96 2.23 -27.00
CA PRO A 992 -11.06 1.62 -27.99
C PRO A 992 -9.81 2.46 -28.30
N GLY A 993 -9.78 3.74 -27.93
CA GLY A 993 -8.56 4.56 -27.97
C GLY A 993 -7.46 4.06 -27.03
N ARG A 994 -7.82 3.26 -26.02
CA ARG A 994 -6.89 2.60 -25.10
C ARG A 994 -6.43 1.21 -25.58
N PHE A 995 -6.97 0.69 -26.68
CA PHE A 995 -6.49 -0.57 -27.23
C PHE A 995 -5.07 -0.38 -27.82
N PRO A 996 -4.11 -1.27 -27.54
CA PRO A 996 -2.82 -1.20 -28.19
C PRO A 996 -2.92 -1.56 -29.68
N VAL A 997 -2.07 -0.93 -30.49
CA VAL A 997 -2.10 -1.06 -31.95
C VAL A 997 -0.97 -1.97 -32.43
N LEU A 998 -1.29 -2.91 -33.32
CA LEU A 998 -0.34 -3.80 -33.99
C LEU A 998 -0.49 -3.76 -35.51
N SER A 999 0.58 -4.06 -36.25
CA SER A 999 0.57 -4.24 -37.70
C SER A 999 0.69 -5.73 -38.04
N LEU A 1000 -0.16 -6.25 -38.94
CA LEU A 1000 -0.03 -7.61 -39.47
C LEU A 1000 0.48 -7.56 -40.92
N GLU A 1001 1.70 -8.05 -41.14
CA GLU A 1001 2.40 -8.01 -42.44
C GLU A 1001 2.66 -9.40 -43.05
#